data_AF-A0A4Y2DNZ9-F1
#
_entry.id   AF-A0A4Y2DNZ9-F1
#
_cell.length_a   1.000
_cell.length_b   1.000
_cell.length_c   1.000
_cell.angle_alpha   90.00
_cell.angle_beta   90.00
_cell.angle_gamma   90.00
#
_symmetry.space_group_name_H-M   'P 1'
#
loop_
_entity.id
_entity.type
_entity.pdbx_description
1 polymer ?
#
loop_
_entity_poly.entity_id
_entity_poly.type
_entity_poly.pdbx_seq_one_letter_code
_entity_poly.pdbx_strand_id
1 'polypeptide(L)'
;MEKLSEIFHATLRSLNPTQTFKVSNRQLKRWLQRDFPQIVFVKPKQKNLSELVLCHLTPDQPVLIEHNFNSSATETDAVESEEETTELPTKFPVNYDSESKAILYKAAFILSNILRNSPVLQCKWPPTAEDFNEANIEKMIPTLLFNFLAWSVGETDELVTDTFVNTSKNIKRKLFSVAQDLIYISSAGRKQTPKHLSLAMAVRHVTGSARIINMLNGLGHCISHSAVLEYDTELAEMQLNSVDCLPVGIVSNKFATFVWDNIDFCEETVTGHGTTHSTNGITVQSKMAGDLDNNIYLKSGQKSKKRKIDPPVNHIPNYFIGQRCNPEVPEITTCDNKSEKLSKAKLIDAAYIVAKLPAKDKEPLPGWTGFNCMLERENIPNVTTIRYLPVLEANPTEFSTINAILMKSLDLCKKLGIKETVLVFDQAIYSKAQQIRWKEEKYKTSLVIRLGEFHVSMSFLAVIGKRFKDAGLYNILVESGIVAEGSINGVLSGKCYNRSIRCHKIMFEAISRLLWAEFLDSISTEERLHCLEMSLHLYENYKQGILKMNDLPVDFLLIFENFNKFVAKNCEINVTFAFWISYLEMVGSLLRFLRATRTADWDLHLIVIEEIIPWFFSYDHVNYARYLPIYLLEMLNLPKTHPLVYSELSAGNFVAQRQNNYGFCGIAMDQVIEQTANRDSKTKGGLKGFSRNPAAVHRWMLSHHLRAHICLACEQLSGKAK
;
A
#
# COMPACT_ATOMS: atom_id res chain seq x y z
N MET A 1 -18.73 -48.79 -8.23
CA MET A 1 -20.15 -48.36 -8.25
C MET A 1 -20.24 -47.17 -9.17
N GLU A 2 -20.84 -47.33 -10.35
CA GLU A 2 -21.06 -46.23 -11.29
C GLU A 2 -22.23 -45.35 -10.81
N LYS A 3 -22.13 -44.03 -10.98
CA LYS A 3 -23.19 -43.11 -10.50
C LYS A 3 -24.40 -43.19 -11.43
N LEU A 4 -25.61 -43.24 -10.86
CA LEU A 4 -26.87 -43.32 -11.60
C LEU A 4 -27.02 -42.21 -12.67
N SER A 5 -26.56 -41.00 -12.36
CA SER A 5 -26.51 -39.88 -13.32
C SER A 5 -25.62 -40.16 -14.52
N GLU A 6 -24.49 -40.87 -14.35
CA GLU A 6 -23.56 -41.16 -15.43
C GLU A 6 -24.17 -42.16 -16.41
N ILE A 7 -24.85 -43.19 -15.90
CA ILE A 7 -25.60 -44.17 -16.72
C ILE A 7 -26.73 -43.45 -17.48
N PHE A 8 -27.52 -42.61 -16.80
CA PHE A 8 -28.60 -41.86 -17.44
C PHE A 8 -28.10 -40.90 -18.53
N HIS A 9 -27.00 -40.18 -18.28
CA HIS A 9 -26.38 -39.29 -19.26
C HIS A 9 -25.73 -40.04 -20.42
N ALA A 10 -25.24 -41.27 -20.20
CA ALA A 10 -24.74 -42.13 -21.26
C ALA A 10 -25.90 -42.61 -22.16
N THR A 11 -27.02 -43.05 -21.57
CA THR A 11 -28.21 -43.45 -22.32
C THR A 11 -28.82 -42.30 -23.11
N LEU A 12 -28.95 -41.10 -22.52
CA LEU A 12 -29.44 -39.92 -23.24
C LEU A 12 -28.52 -39.50 -24.40
N ARG A 13 -27.19 -39.57 -24.21
CA ARG A 13 -26.23 -39.30 -25.29
C ARG A 13 -26.33 -40.30 -26.44
N SER A 14 -26.67 -41.56 -26.15
CA SER A 14 -26.93 -42.57 -27.20
C SER A 14 -28.22 -42.32 -27.98
N LEU A 15 -29.22 -41.70 -27.35
CA LEU A 15 -30.53 -41.42 -27.96
C LEU A 15 -30.60 -40.07 -28.69
N ASN A 16 -29.86 -39.05 -28.23
CA ASN A 16 -29.82 -37.72 -28.84
C ASN A 16 -28.41 -37.09 -28.73
N PRO A 17 -27.53 -37.28 -29.74
CA PRO A 17 -26.12 -36.86 -29.66
C PRO A 17 -25.87 -35.34 -29.60
N THR A 18 -26.85 -34.53 -30.00
CA THR A 18 -26.69 -33.08 -30.23
C THR A 18 -27.24 -32.19 -29.12
N GLN A 19 -27.88 -32.74 -28.08
CA GLN A 19 -28.38 -31.98 -26.93
C GLN A 19 -27.68 -32.38 -25.63
N THR A 20 -27.10 -31.38 -24.94
CA THR A 20 -26.51 -31.55 -23.62
C THR A 20 -27.56 -31.34 -22.53
N PHE A 21 -27.96 -32.42 -21.86
CA PHE A 21 -28.83 -32.35 -20.68
C PHE A 21 -27.98 -32.31 -19.40
N LYS A 22 -28.22 -31.35 -18.51
CA LYS A 22 -27.68 -31.35 -17.14
C LYS A 22 -28.80 -31.65 -16.16
N VAL A 23 -28.94 -32.92 -15.81
CA VAL A 23 -29.90 -33.39 -14.79
C VAL A 23 -29.11 -33.73 -13.53
N SER A 24 -29.51 -33.16 -12.40
CA SER A 24 -28.92 -33.48 -11.09
C SER A 24 -29.35 -34.88 -10.64
N ASN A 25 -28.51 -35.56 -9.85
CA ASN A 25 -28.86 -36.87 -9.25
C ASN A 25 -30.21 -36.82 -8.51
N ARG A 26 -30.55 -35.67 -7.93
CA ARG A 26 -31.77 -35.48 -7.19
C ARG A 26 -33.01 -35.39 -8.09
N GLN A 27 -32.94 -34.64 -9.19
CA GLN A 27 -34.03 -34.59 -10.17
C GLN A 27 -34.28 -35.98 -10.76
N LEU A 28 -33.22 -36.72 -11.08
CA LEU A 28 -33.33 -38.08 -11.59
C LEU A 28 -34.05 -39.01 -10.60
N LYS A 29 -33.72 -38.94 -9.30
CA LYS A 29 -34.42 -39.71 -8.26
C LYS A 29 -35.90 -39.36 -8.17
N ARG A 30 -36.24 -38.06 -8.24
CA ARG A 30 -37.65 -37.64 -8.23
C ARG A 30 -38.41 -38.17 -9.44
N TRP A 31 -37.81 -38.14 -10.62
CA TRP A 31 -38.43 -38.69 -11.83
C TRP A 31 -38.62 -40.20 -11.72
N LEU A 32 -37.60 -40.92 -11.22
CA LEU A 32 -37.70 -42.36 -10.98
C LEU A 32 -38.77 -42.69 -9.94
N GLN A 33 -38.90 -41.93 -8.86
CA GLN A 33 -39.96 -42.13 -7.86
C GLN A 33 -41.35 -41.77 -8.39
N ARG A 34 -41.45 -40.79 -9.29
CA ARG A 34 -42.71 -40.43 -9.95
C ARG A 34 -43.18 -41.54 -10.89
N ASP A 35 -42.28 -42.05 -11.72
CA ASP A 35 -42.62 -43.02 -12.78
C ASP A 35 -42.59 -44.47 -12.26
N PHE A 36 -41.85 -44.73 -11.17
CA PHE A 36 -41.76 -46.02 -10.47
C PHE A 36 -41.91 -45.81 -8.95
N PRO A 37 -43.14 -45.63 -8.43
CA PRO A 37 -43.41 -45.36 -7.01
C PRO A 37 -42.88 -46.41 -6.04
N GLN A 38 -42.63 -47.62 -6.52
CA GLN A 38 -42.07 -48.73 -5.75
C GLN A 38 -40.59 -48.53 -5.35
N ILE A 39 -39.87 -47.58 -5.97
CA ILE A 39 -38.46 -47.32 -5.70
C ILE A 39 -38.30 -46.39 -4.49
N VAL A 40 -37.58 -46.86 -3.47
CA VAL A 40 -37.26 -46.07 -2.27
C VAL A 40 -35.76 -45.92 -2.14
N PHE A 41 -35.31 -44.66 -2.05
CA PHE A 41 -33.93 -44.31 -1.78
C PHE A 41 -33.73 -44.14 -0.27
N VAL A 42 -32.80 -44.89 0.29
CA VAL A 42 -32.54 -44.93 1.73
C VAL A 42 -31.11 -44.49 2.00
N LYS A 43 -30.98 -43.37 2.74
CA LYS A 43 -29.67 -42.79 3.04
C LYS A 43 -29.18 -43.24 4.42
N PRO A 44 -27.98 -43.85 4.52
CA PRO A 44 -27.37 -44.18 5.80
C PRO A 44 -27.01 -42.92 6.60
N LYS A 45 -27.03 -43.02 7.94
CA LYS A 45 -26.60 -41.93 8.84
C LYS A 45 -25.11 -41.57 8.69
N GLN A 46 -24.28 -42.50 8.22
CA GLN A 46 -22.85 -42.29 7.94
C GLN A 46 -22.66 -41.90 6.46
N LYS A 47 -22.05 -40.75 6.19
CA LYS A 47 -21.91 -40.15 4.85
C LYS A 47 -21.04 -40.95 3.87
N ASN A 48 -20.19 -41.84 4.40
CA ASN A 48 -19.22 -42.66 3.69
C ASN A 48 -19.81 -44.02 3.22
N LEU A 49 -21.08 -44.29 3.49
CA LEU A 49 -21.80 -45.45 2.95
C LEU A 49 -22.65 -45.03 1.74
N SER A 50 -22.67 -45.89 0.72
CA SER A 50 -23.52 -45.68 -0.46
C SER A 50 -25.00 -45.72 -0.08
N GLU A 51 -25.78 -44.88 -0.74
CA GLU A 51 -27.23 -44.89 -0.64
C GLU A 51 -27.80 -46.21 -1.20
N LEU A 52 -28.77 -46.78 -0.49
CA LEU A 52 -29.43 -48.03 -0.89
C LEU A 52 -30.66 -47.71 -1.73
N VAL A 53 -30.88 -48.47 -2.79
CA VAL A 53 -32.08 -48.40 -3.63
C VAL A 53 -32.89 -49.68 -3.42
N LEU A 54 -34.08 -49.55 -2.85
CA LEU A 54 -34.99 -50.66 -2.58
C LEU A 54 -36.19 -50.60 -3.51
N CYS A 55 -36.75 -51.75 -3.88
CA CYS A 55 -37.94 -51.86 -4.72
C CYS A 55 -39.04 -52.62 -3.94
N HIS A 56 -40.21 -52.00 -3.75
CA HIS A 56 -41.36 -52.66 -3.11
C HIS A 56 -42.03 -53.60 -4.13
N LEU A 57 -42.14 -54.89 -3.81
CA LEU A 57 -42.84 -55.86 -4.66
C LEU A 57 -44.37 -55.86 -4.44
N THR A 58 -44.86 -55.26 -3.35
CA THR A 58 -46.29 -55.05 -3.06
C THR A 58 -46.52 -53.76 -2.26
N PRO A 59 -47.64 -53.02 -2.45
CA PRO A 59 -47.80 -51.65 -1.93
C PRO A 59 -48.06 -51.53 -0.41
N ASP A 60 -48.43 -52.61 0.29
CA ASP A 60 -49.01 -52.54 1.66
C ASP A 60 -48.21 -53.27 2.76
N GLN A 61 -46.89 -53.48 2.60
CA GLN A 61 -46.03 -53.93 3.72
C GLN A 61 -44.94 -52.90 4.03
N PRO A 62 -44.90 -52.34 5.26
CA PRO A 62 -43.80 -51.48 5.68
C PRO A 62 -42.53 -52.31 5.87
N VAL A 63 -41.45 -51.95 5.18
CA VAL A 63 -40.11 -52.47 5.47
C VAL A 63 -39.70 -51.92 6.84
N LEU A 64 -39.60 -52.79 7.84
CA LEU A 64 -38.96 -52.48 9.11
C LEU A 64 -37.46 -52.28 8.86
N ILE A 65 -37.05 -51.04 8.60
CA ILE A 65 -35.64 -50.67 8.59
C ILE A 65 -35.25 -50.37 10.04
N GLU A 66 -34.73 -51.39 10.73
CA GLU A 66 -34.16 -51.22 12.07
C GLU A 66 -33.00 -50.20 12.05
N HIS A 67 -33.03 -49.31 13.05
CA HIS A 67 -31.99 -48.41 13.52
C HIS A 67 -30.74 -48.26 12.63
N ASN A 68 -30.77 -47.37 11.62
CA ASN A 68 -29.63 -46.52 11.15
C ASN A 68 -29.84 -45.76 9.82
N PHE A 69 -31.07 -45.68 9.30
CA PHE A 69 -31.35 -45.05 8.00
C PHE A 69 -32.53 -44.06 8.08
N ASN A 70 -32.50 -43.01 7.26
CA ASN A 70 -33.64 -42.09 7.08
C ASN A 70 -34.32 -42.36 5.72
N SER A 71 -35.66 -42.43 5.70
CA SER A 71 -36.44 -42.39 4.45
C SER A 71 -36.44 -40.96 3.91
N SER A 72 -36.15 -40.80 2.61
CA SER A 72 -35.99 -39.47 2.01
C SER A 72 -37.34 -38.77 1.81
N ALA A 73 -37.70 -37.84 2.69
CA ALA A 73 -38.68 -36.79 2.41
C ALA A 73 -37.94 -35.47 2.14
N THR A 74 -37.92 -35.08 0.86
CA THR A 74 -37.76 -33.70 0.31
C THR A 74 -36.62 -32.77 0.84
N GLU A 75 -35.38 -33.01 0.41
CA GLU A 75 -34.16 -32.15 0.48
C GLU A 75 -34.07 -30.85 -0.34
N THR A 76 -35.00 -29.86 -0.40
CA THR A 76 -34.96 -28.70 -1.36
C THR A 76 -33.57 -28.01 -1.46
N ASP A 77 -33.11 -27.83 -2.70
CA ASP A 77 -31.77 -27.36 -3.13
C ASP A 77 -31.77 -25.85 -3.35
N ALA A 78 -30.56 -25.29 -3.33
CA ALA A 78 -30.09 -24.15 -4.12
C ALA A 78 -30.79 -22.79 -4.00
N VAL A 79 -29.97 -21.78 -3.71
CA VAL A 79 -30.25 -20.38 -4.06
C VAL A 79 -30.00 -20.22 -5.56
N GLU A 80 -31.06 -20.37 -6.36
CA GLU A 80 -31.33 -19.45 -7.46
C GLU A 80 -32.63 -18.72 -7.12
N SER A 81 -32.58 -17.41 -7.29
CA SER A 81 -33.56 -16.43 -6.84
C SER A 81 -34.88 -16.54 -7.58
N GLU A 82 -35.93 -16.96 -6.87
CA GLU A 82 -37.32 -16.57 -7.11
C GLU A 82 -38.06 -16.60 -5.75
N GLU A 83 -38.91 -15.60 -5.52
CA GLU A 83 -39.62 -15.36 -4.26
C GLU A 83 -40.61 -16.49 -3.93
N GLU A 84 -40.22 -17.43 -3.07
CA GLU A 84 -41.18 -18.32 -2.40
C GLU A 84 -40.85 -18.49 -0.91
N THR A 85 -41.81 -18.08 -0.09
CA THR A 85 -41.85 -18.23 1.37
C THR A 85 -41.75 -19.70 1.77
N THR A 86 -40.53 -20.16 2.06
CA THR A 86 -40.27 -21.45 2.69
C THR A 86 -40.14 -21.24 4.20
N GLU A 87 -41.08 -21.79 4.98
CA GLU A 87 -40.98 -21.79 6.44
C GLU A 87 -39.71 -22.54 6.88
N LEU A 88 -38.73 -21.78 7.38
CA LEU A 88 -37.58 -22.33 8.09
C LEU A 88 -38.07 -23.15 9.29
N PRO A 89 -37.50 -24.33 9.59
CA PRO A 89 -37.90 -25.12 10.74
C PRO A 89 -37.72 -24.30 12.02
N THR A 90 -38.84 -23.97 12.67
CA THR A 90 -38.88 -23.06 13.83
C THR A 90 -38.49 -23.72 15.16
N LYS A 91 -38.21 -25.05 15.19
CA LYS A 91 -37.87 -25.78 16.43
C LYS A 91 -36.75 -26.80 16.21
N PHE A 92 -35.75 -26.76 17.10
CA PHE A 92 -34.73 -27.81 17.22
C PHE A 92 -35.37 -29.14 17.65
N PRO A 93 -34.92 -30.30 17.14
CA PRO A 93 -35.37 -31.61 17.63
C PRO A 93 -34.96 -31.78 19.10
N VAL A 94 -35.94 -31.95 19.99
CA VAL A 94 -35.74 -31.90 21.46
C VAL A 94 -35.41 -33.28 22.07
N ASN A 95 -35.61 -34.38 21.34
CA ASN A 95 -35.44 -35.74 21.87
C ASN A 95 -34.11 -36.38 21.46
N TYR A 96 -33.07 -36.09 22.23
CA TYR A 96 -31.87 -36.93 22.30
C TYR A 96 -32.06 -38.02 23.36
N ASP A 97 -31.69 -39.26 23.05
CA ASP A 97 -31.71 -40.36 24.02
C ASP A 97 -30.70 -40.13 25.16
N SER A 98 -30.90 -40.85 26.28
CA SER A 98 -30.08 -40.71 27.49
C SER A 98 -28.61 -41.03 27.23
N GLU A 99 -28.34 -41.96 26.30
CA GLU A 99 -26.99 -42.40 25.94
C GLU A 99 -26.23 -41.33 25.16
N SER A 100 -26.86 -40.70 24.17
CA SER A 100 -26.32 -39.59 23.38
C SER A 100 -25.99 -38.40 24.28
N LYS A 101 -26.85 -38.10 25.27
CA LYS A 101 -26.57 -37.07 26.28
C LYS A 101 -25.34 -37.42 27.12
N ALA A 102 -25.21 -38.68 27.54
CA ALA A 102 -24.06 -39.14 28.31
C ALA A 102 -22.75 -39.11 27.50
N ILE A 103 -22.78 -39.51 26.23
CA ILE A 103 -21.63 -39.44 25.31
C ILE A 103 -21.21 -37.98 25.12
N LEU A 104 -22.16 -37.09 24.83
CA LEU A 104 -21.88 -35.67 24.64
C LEU A 104 -21.26 -35.05 25.90
N TYR A 105 -21.77 -35.39 27.09
CA TYR A 105 -21.20 -34.93 28.35
C TYR A 105 -19.76 -35.42 28.55
N LYS A 106 -19.49 -36.71 28.30
CA LYS A 106 -18.14 -37.28 28.39
C LYS A 106 -17.18 -36.61 27.39
N ALA A 107 -17.63 -36.39 26.15
CA ALA A 107 -16.85 -35.70 25.13
C ALA A 107 -16.55 -34.24 25.53
N ALA A 108 -17.54 -33.52 26.05
CA ALA A 108 -17.38 -32.17 26.57
C ALA A 108 -16.39 -32.12 27.75
N PHE A 109 -16.40 -33.11 28.64
CA PHE A 109 -15.45 -33.21 29.74
C PHE A 109 -14.01 -33.44 29.25
N ILE A 110 -13.83 -34.33 28.26
CA ILE A 110 -12.52 -34.56 27.62
C ILE A 110 -12.01 -33.27 26.96
N LEU A 111 -12.86 -32.59 26.18
CA LEU A 111 -12.51 -31.31 25.55
C LEU A 111 -12.18 -30.24 26.60
N SER A 112 -12.91 -30.17 27.70
CA SER A 112 -12.61 -29.24 28.80
C SER A 112 -11.22 -29.48 29.38
N ASN A 113 -10.82 -30.74 29.57
CA ASN A 113 -9.47 -31.08 30.03
C ASN A 113 -8.40 -30.72 29.00
N ILE A 114 -8.64 -30.98 27.71
CA ILE A 114 -7.74 -30.58 26.62
C ILE A 114 -7.56 -29.05 26.60
N LEU A 115 -8.64 -28.29 26.74
CA LEU A 115 -8.61 -26.83 26.79
C LEU A 115 -7.83 -26.32 28.01
N ARG A 116 -8.04 -26.91 29.19
CA ARG A 116 -7.29 -26.58 30.42
C ARG A 116 -5.80 -26.87 30.29
N ASN A 117 -5.43 -27.94 29.59
CA ASN A 117 -4.04 -28.35 29.40
C ASN A 117 -3.40 -27.83 28.10
N SER A 118 -4.13 -27.06 27.29
CA SER A 118 -3.60 -26.47 26.06
C SER A 118 -2.33 -25.64 26.32
N PRO A 119 -1.32 -25.69 25.44
CA PRO A 119 -0.14 -24.86 25.56
C PRO A 119 -0.46 -23.36 25.60
N VAL A 120 0.41 -22.58 26.24
CA VAL A 120 0.42 -21.11 26.12
C VAL A 120 1.16 -20.70 24.86
N LEU A 121 0.86 -19.50 24.35
CA LEU A 121 1.65 -18.90 23.27
C LEU A 121 3.13 -18.80 23.68
N GLN A 122 3.99 -19.55 23.00
CA GLN A 122 5.42 -19.59 23.26
C GLN A 122 6.12 -18.41 22.59
N CYS A 123 6.15 -17.26 23.27
CA CYS A 123 6.91 -16.10 22.83
C CYS A 123 7.42 -15.30 24.04
N LYS A 124 8.50 -14.55 23.84
CA LYS A 124 8.93 -13.53 24.82
C LYS A 124 8.00 -12.34 24.72
N TRP A 125 7.66 -11.76 25.86
CA TRP A 125 6.84 -10.56 25.94
C TRP A 125 7.70 -9.28 25.76
N PRO A 126 7.22 -8.23 25.06
CA PRO A 126 5.97 -8.15 24.30
C PRO A 126 6.06 -8.93 22.96
N PRO A 127 4.98 -9.62 22.56
CA PRO A 127 4.90 -10.24 21.24
C PRO A 127 4.99 -9.21 20.13
N THR A 128 5.39 -9.65 18.95
CA THR A 128 5.57 -8.85 17.74
C THR A 128 4.81 -9.51 16.58
N ALA A 129 4.77 -8.88 15.41
CA ALA A 129 4.09 -9.44 14.25
C ALA A 129 4.59 -10.85 13.88
N GLU A 130 5.89 -11.11 14.05
CA GLU A 130 6.52 -12.41 13.79
C GLU A 130 5.98 -13.52 14.68
N ASP A 131 5.48 -13.19 15.87
CA ASP A 131 4.90 -14.17 16.79
C ASP A 131 3.48 -14.60 16.36
N PHE A 132 2.85 -13.88 15.42
CA PHE A 132 1.48 -14.06 14.95
C PHE A 132 1.41 -14.76 13.59
N ASN A 133 1.93 -15.99 13.53
CA ASN A 133 1.96 -16.82 12.33
C ASN A 133 1.23 -18.16 12.54
N GLU A 134 0.96 -18.88 11.45
CA GLU A 134 0.26 -20.17 11.47
C GLU A 134 1.02 -21.23 12.27
N ALA A 135 2.36 -21.28 12.20
CA ALA A 135 3.17 -22.27 12.91
C ALA A 135 3.05 -22.13 14.45
N ASN A 136 3.00 -20.90 14.98
CA ASN A 136 2.76 -20.66 16.40
C ASN A 136 1.33 -20.99 16.82
N ILE A 137 0.36 -20.82 15.93
CA ILE A 137 -1.04 -21.22 16.17
C ILE A 137 -1.15 -22.75 16.24
N GLU A 138 -0.52 -23.46 15.30
CA GLU A 138 -0.50 -24.93 15.26
C GLU A 138 0.12 -25.55 16.51
N LYS A 139 1.24 -24.98 17.01
CA LYS A 139 1.85 -25.42 18.28
C LYS A 139 0.96 -25.21 19.50
N MET A 140 0.04 -24.25 19.44
CA MET A 140 -0.82 -23.87 20.55
C MET A 140 -2.14 -24.65 20.58
N ILE A 141 -2.67 -25.01 19.41
CA ILE A 141 -3.98 -25.68 19.30
C ILE A 141 -3.79 -27.20 19.41
N PRO A 142 -4.39 -27.87 20.41
CA PRO A 142 -4.36 -29.32 20.48
C PRO A 142 -5.05 -29.98 19.27
N THR A 143 -4.45 -31.02 18.71
CA THR A 143 -4.96 -31.74 17.53
C THR A 143 -6.41 -32.17 17.67
N LEU A 144 -6.75 -32.79 18.80
CA LEU A 144 -8.11 -33.26 19.09
C LEU A 144 -9.15 -32.12 19.15
N LEU A 145 -8.76 -30.92 19.58
CA LEU A 145 -9.66 -29.76 19.57
C LEU A 145 -9.96 -29.32 18.14
N PHE A 146 -8.93 -29.23 17.29
CA PHE A 146 -9.12 -28.87 15.89
C PHE A 146 -9.96 -29.91 15.14
N ASN A 147 -9.63 -31.19 15.31
CA ASN A 147 -10.34 -32.29 14.65
C ASN A 147 -11.81 -32.34 15.12
N PHE A 148 -12.08 -32.15 16.41
CA PHE A 148 -13.45 -32.03 16.92
C PHE A 148 -14.23 -30.90 16.24
N LEU A 149 -13.64 -29.72 16.09
CA LEU A 149 -14.29 -28.59 15.41
C LEU A 149 -14.52 -28.90 13.92
N ALA A 150 -13.57 -29.56 13.25
CA ALA A 150 -13.70 -29.97 11.85
C ALA A 150 -14.83 -30.98 11.65
N TRP A 151 -14.94 -31.98 12.53
CA TRP A 151 -16.04 -32.95 12.53
C TRP A 151 -17.38 -32.27 12.83
N SER A 152 -17.41 -31.31 13.77
CA SER A 152 -18.63 -30.60 14.16
C SER A 152 -19.21 -29.74 13.02
N VAL A 153 -18.37 -29.22 12.13
CA VAL A 153 -18.83 -28.47 10.95
C VAL A 153 -19.03 -29.37 9.71
N GLY A 154 -18.73 -30.66 9.81
CA GLY A 154 -18.89 -31.64 8.73
C GLY A 154 -17.92 -31.48 7.56
N GLU A 155 -16.73 -30.89 7.80
CA GLU A 155 -15.69 -30.70 6.77
C GLU A 155 -14.99 -32.01 6.41
N THR A 156 -14.94 -32.96 7.35
CA THR A 156 -14.35 -34.29 7.13
C THR A 156 -15.06 -35.31 8.01
N ASP A 157 -15.11 -36.55 7.54
CA ASP A 157 -15.57 -37.72 8.29
C ASP A 157 -14.38 -38.65 8.67
N GLU A 158 -13.14 -38.21 8.41
CA GLU A 158 -11.93 -38.97 8.71
C GLU A 158 -11.65 -38.98 10.22
N LEU A 159 -11.57 -40.17 10.80
CA LEU A 159 -11.25 -40.37 12.22
C LEU A 159 -9.72 -40.37 12.42
N VAL A 160 -9.12 -39.19 12.38
CA VAL A 160 -7.70 -38.98 12.69
C VAL A 160 -7.57 -38.34 14.07
N THR A 161 -6.70 -38.87 14.94
CA THR A 161 -6.53 -38.37 16.32
C THR A 161 -5.20 -37.68 16.56
N ASP A 162 -4.16 -38.08 15.83
CA ASP A 162 -2.77 -37.72 16.17
C ASP A 162 -2.26 -36.53 15.35
N THR A 163 -2.80 -36.33 14.15
CA THR A 163 -2.50 -35.19 13.27
C THR A 163 -3.75 -34.38 12.94
N PHE A 164 -3.57 -33.12 12.52
CA PHE A 164 -4.68 -32.32 12.03
C PHE A 164 -5.32 -32.97 10.81
N VAL A 165 -6.65 -33.07 10.81
CA VAL A 165 -7.40 -33.53 9.63
C VAL A 165 -7.21 -32.58 8.45
N ASN A 166 -7.22 -33.14 7.24
CA ASN A 166 -7.08 -32.35 6.03
C ASN A 166 -8.33 -31.50 5.80
N THR A 167 -8.15 -30.19 5.60
CA THR A 167 -9.25 -29.23 5.42
C THR A 167 -8.85 -28.17 4.40
N SER A 168 -9.84 -27.54 3.76
CA SER A 168 -9.55 -26.41 2.87
C SER A 168 -8.90 -25.24 3.63
N LYS A 169 -7.97 -24.51 2.99
CA LYS A 169 -7.26 -23.38 3.62
C LYS A 169 -8.20 -22.36 4.28
N ASN A 170 -9.36 -22.09 3.66
CA ASN A 170 -10.35 -21.14 4.18
C ASN A 170 -11.02 -21.65 5.46
N ILE A 171 -11.36 -22.93 5.51
CA ILE A 171 -12.02 -23.55 6.67
C ILE A 171 -11.02 -23.76 7.80
N LYS A 172 -9.82 -24.27 7.51
CA LYS A 172 -8.71 -24.39 8.47
C LYS A 172 -8.50 -23.11 9.28
N ARG A 173 -8.43 -21.96 8.59
CA ARG A 173 -8.30 -20.63 9.20
C ARG A 173 -9.45 -20.27 10.15
N LYS A 174 -10.70 -20.55 9.75
CA LYS A 174 -11.88 -20.29 10.59
C LYS A 174 -11.89 -21.20 11.82
N LEU A 175 -11.55 -22.49 11.66
CA LEU A 175 -11.45 -23.44 12.75
C LEU A 175 -10.35 -23.03 13.75
N PHE A 176 -9.18 -22.60 13.27
CA PHE A 176 -8.12 -22.03 14.11
C PHE A 176 -8.57 -20.77 14.85
N SER A 177 -9.38 -19.92 14.23
CA SER A 177 -9.96 -18.75 14.88
C SER A 177 -10.89 -19.13 16.04
N VAL A 178 -11.76 -20.13 15.86
CA VAL A 178 -12.69 -20.61 16.89
C VAL A 178 -11.96 -21.37 18.00
N ALA A 179 -10.99 -22.22 17.65
CA ALA A 179 -10.19 -22.96 18.63
C ALA A 179 -9.46 -22.02 19.60
N GLN A 180 -8.92 -20.91 19.09
CA GLN A 180 -8.29 -19.89 19.93
C GLN A 180 -9.29 -19.21 20.89
N ASP A 181 -10.53 -18.95 20.45
CA ASP A 181 -11.59 -18.41 21.33
C ASP A 181 -11.91 -19.38 22.46
N LEU A 182 -12.02 -20.68 22.17
CA LEU A 182 -12.26 -21.70 23.20
C LEU A 182 -11.11 -21.76 24.22
N ILE A 183 -9.85 -21.69 23.77
CA ILE A 183 -8.69 -21.67 24.68
C ILE A 183 -8.69 -20.39 25.54
N TYR A 184 -8.98 -19.24 24.95
CA TYR A 184 -9.02 -17.97 25.66
C TYR A 184 -10.15 -17.93 26.71
N ILE A 185 -11.38 -18.31 26.31
CA ILE A 185 -12.57 -18.33 27.18
C ILE A 185 -12.39 -19.35 28.31
N SER A 186 -11.97 -20.58 28.00
CA SER A 186 -11.77 -21.63 29.02
C SER A 186 -10.71 -21.27 30.07
N SER A 187 -9.73 -20.44 29.69
CA SER A 187 -8.71 -19.93 30.60
C SER A 187 -9.10 -18.63 31.30
N ALA A 188 -10.31 -18.11 31.08
CA ALA A 188 -10.76 -16.78 31.53
C ALA A 188 -9.76 -15.66 31.14
N GLY A 189 -9.21 -15.75 29.93
CA GLY A 189 -8.24 -14.80 29.38
C GLY A 189 -6.80 -14.95 29.91
N ARG A 190 -6.51 -15.94 30.76
CA ARG A 190 -5.13 -16.18 31.25
C ARG A 190 -4.20 -16.66 30.14
N LYS A 191 -4.69 -17.48 29.21
CA LYS A 191 -3.93 -17.95 28.04
C LYS A 191 -4.16 -16.99 26.88
N GLN A 192 -3.18 -16.12 26.65
CA GLN A 192 -3.18 -15.20 25.53
C GLN A 192 -2.95 -15.96 24.22
N THR A 193 -3.66 -15.57 23.16
CA THR A 193 -3.57 -16.22 21.84
C THR A 193 -3.18 -15.20 20.77
N PRO A 194 -2.57 -15.64 19.65
CA PRO A 194 -2.26 -14.77 18.51
C PRO A 194 -3.47 -13.95 18.05
N LYS A 195 -4.65 -14.59 17.88
CA LYS A 195 -5.90 -13.90 17.53
C LYS A 195 -6.26 -12.79 18.52
N HIS A 196 -6.27 -13.09 19.82
CA HIS A 196 -6.79 -12.13 20.81
C HIS A 196 -5.89 -10.89 20.94
N LEU A 197 -4.58 -11.07 20.84
CA LEU A 197 -3.59 -9.98 20.88
C LEU A 197 -3.59 -9.18 19.58
N SER A 198 -3.50 -9.86 18.42
CA SER A 198 -3.41 -9.20 17.12
C SER A 198 -4.70 -8.49 16.73
N LEU A 199 -5.87 -9.10 16.96
CA LEU A 199 -7.17 -8.50 16.62
C LEU A 199 -7.44 -7.23 17.44
N ALA A 200 -7.18 -7.25 18.75
CA ALA A 200 -7.38 -6.08 19.59
C ALA A 200 -6.47 -4.92 19.16
N MET A 201 -5.22 -5.23 18.81
CA MET A 201 -4.26 -4.24 18.34
C MET A 201 -4.60 -3.72 16.93
N ALA A 202 -5.08 -4.58 16.03
CA ALA A 202 -5.56 -4.20 14.71
C ALA A 202 -6.77 -3.26 14.81
N VAL A 203 -7.76 -3.58 15.65
CA VAL A 203 -8.91 -2.70 15.88
C VAL A 203 -8.48 -1.35 16.45
N ARG A 204 -7.53 -1.33 17.38
CA ARG A 204 -6.93 -0.09 17.90
C ARG A 204 -6.24 0.71 16.80
N HIS A 205 -5.43 0.06 15.98
CA HIS A 205 -4.68 0.68 14.89
C HIS A 205 -5.61 1.27 13.81
N VAL A 206 -6.67 0.56 13.44
CA VAL A 206 -7.60 1.00 12.38
C VAL A 206 -8.59 2.05 12.87
N THR A 207 -9.11 1.89 14.10
CA THR A 207 -10.27 2.68 14.57
C THR A 207 -9.99 3.61 15.74
N GLY A 208 -8.99 3.32 16.58
CA GLY A 208 -8.78 3.99 17.86
C GLY A 208 -9.91 3.78 18.90
N SER A 209 -10.93 2.96 18.59
CA SER A 209 -12.17 2.89 19.36
C SER A 209 -12.09 1.91 20.53
N ALA A 210 -12.04 2.45 21.76
CA ALA A 210 -12.17 1.65 22.98
C ALA A 210 -13.52 0.90 23.05
N ARG A 211 -14.60 1.48 22.51
CA ARG A 211 -15.93 0.87 22.50
C ARG A 211 -15.96 -0.42 21.70
N ILE A 212 -15.37 -0.44 20.49
CA ILE A 212 -15.35 -1.63 19.64
C ILE A 212 -14.52 -2.74 20.31
N ILE A 213 -13.36 -2.38 20.87
CA ILE A 213 -12.51 -3.34 21.60
C ILE A 213 -13.26 -3.92 22.79
N ASN A 214 -13.99 -3.11 23.56
CA ASN A 214 -14.78 -3.59 24.70
C ASN A 214 -15.94 -4.51 24.27
N MET A 215 -16.62 -4.22 23.15
CA MET A 215 -17.65 -5.11 22.61
C MET A 215 -17.06 -6.46 22.20
N LEU A 216 -15.95 -6.46 21.47
CA LEU A 216 -15.28 -7.70 21.03
C LEU A 216 -14.72 -8.49 22.21
N ASN A 217 -14.18 -7.81 23.22
CA ASN A 217 -13.72 -8.43 24.45
C ASN A 217 -14.89 -9.04 25.24
N GLY A 218 -16.01 -8.33 25.35
CA GLY A 218 -17.23 -8.85 25.99
C GLY A 218 -17.81 -10.08 25.29
N LEU A 219 -17.62 -10.19 23.97
CA LEU A 219 -17.96 -11.38 23.19
C LEU A 219 -16.87 -12.47 23.19
N GLY A 220 -15.74 -12.25 23.88
CA GLY A 220 -14.67 -13.23 24.03
C GLY A 220 -13.75 -13.39 22.81
N HIS A 221 -13.65 -12.39 21.93
CA HIS A 221 -12.84 -12.47 20.70
C HIS A 221 -11.48 -11.77 20.79
N CYS A 222 -11.28 -10.91 21.79
CA CYS A 222 -10.03 -10.16 21.93
C CYS A 222 -9.73 -9.79 23.39
N ILE A 223 -8.52 -9.25 23.64
CA ILE A 223 -8.15 -8.71 24.95
C ILE A 223 -8.87 -7.40 25.27
N SER A 224 -8.96 -7.05 26.55
CA SER A 224 -9.60 -5.82 27.01
C SER A 224 -8.85 -4.57 26.56
N HIS A 225 -9.53 -3.43 26.46
CA HIS A 225 -8.90 -2.16 26.10
C HIS A 225 -7.74 -1.77 27.04
N SER A 226 -7.84 -2.09 28.33
CA SER A 226 -6.76 -1.86 29.29
C SER A 226 -5.52 -2.70 28.97
N ALA A 227 -5.69 -3.99 28.67
CA ALA A 227 -4.60 -4.86 28.27
C ALA A 227 -3.97 -4.43 26.93
N VAL A 228 -4.77 -3.88 26.01
CA VAL A 228 -4.22 -3.31 24.77
C VAL A 228 -3.34 -2.09 25.07
N LEU A 229 -3.76 -1.20 25.97
CA LEU A 229 -2.95 -0.05 26.38
C LEU A 229 -1.63 -0.47 27.04
N GLU A 230 -1.65 -1.52 27.86
CA GLU A 230 -0.44 -2.09 28.48
C GLU A 230 0.49 -2.63 27.40
N TYR A 231 -0.04 -3.47 26.49
CA TYR A 231 0.72 -4.05 25.40
C TYR A 231 1.32 -2.98 24.46
N ASP A 232 0.54 -1.95 24.12
CA ASP A 232 0.99 -0.79 23.31
C ASP A 232 2.12 -0.01 24.02
N THR A 233 2.06 0.09 25.34
CA THR A 233 3.08 0.75 26.16
C THR A 233 4.37 -0.07 26.18
N GLU A 234 4.27 -1.39 26.32
CA GLU A 234 5.45 -2.26 26.33
C GLU A 234 6.13 -2.36 24.97
N LEU A 235 5.38 -2.30 23.87
CA LEU A 235 5.94 -2.15 22.52
C LEU A 235 6.73 -0.85 22.38
N ALA A 236 6.25 0.25 22.98
CA ALA A 236 6.94 1.52 22.99
C ALA A 236 8.18 1.51 23.92
N GLU A 237 8.11 0.89 25.11
CA GLU A 237 9.27 0.70 26.00
C GLU A 237 10.35 -0.18 25.34
N MET A 238 9.94 -1.24 24.64
CA MET A 238 10.83 -2.10 23.87
C MET A 238 11.59 -1.30 22.79
N GLN A 239 10.93 -0.33 22.16
CA GLN A 239 11.57 0.55 21.18
C GLN A 239 12.56 1.52 21.85
N LEU A 240 12.24 2.06 23.02
CA LEU A 240 13.13 2.94 23.79
C LEU A 240 14.39 2.22 24.29
N ASN A 241 14.23 0.97 24.70
CA ASN A 241 15.30 0.14 25.25
C ASN A 241 16.15 -0.57 24.17
N SER A 242 15.85 -0.36 22.88
CA SER A 242 16.67 -0.91 21.79
C SER A 242 18.07 -0.29 21.81
N VAL A 243 19.08 -1.12 21.52
CA VAL A 243 20.49 -0.69 21.46
C VAL A 243 20.60 0.48 20.47
N ASP A 244 21.31 1.55 20.86
CA ASP A 244 21.52 2.80 20.14
C ASP A 244 20.32 3.78 20.01
N CYS A 245 19.16 3.48 20.62
CA CYS A 245 17.93 4.30 20.56
C CYS A 245 17.45 4.63 19.13
N LEU A 246 17.87 3.84 18.12
CA LEU A 246 17.43 3.99 16.73
C LEU A 246 16.11 3.22 16.51
N PRO A 247 15.20 3.71 15.65
CA PRO A 247 14.00 2.97 15.28
C PRO A 247 14.34 1.56 14.76
N VAL A 248 13.61 0.52 15.19
CA VAL A 248 13.97 -0.86 14.84
C VAL A 248 13.88 -1.12 13.34
N GLY A 249 14.88 -1.79 12.76
CA GLY A 249 15.02 -2.01 11.32
C GLY A 249 15.84 -0.94 10.60
N ILE A 250 16.28 0.10 11.30
CA ILE A 250 17.34 0.99 10.82
C ILE A 250 18.68 0.39 11.21
N VAL A 251 19.57 0.29 10.22
CA VAL A 251 20.89 -0.32 10.32
C VAL A 251 21.94 0.77 10.58
N SER A 252 22.79 0.55 11.57
CA SER A 252 23.93 1.42 11.90
C SER A 252 25.00 1.38 10.81
N ASN A 253 25.80 2.45 10.71
CA ASN A 253 26.84 2.72 9.72
C ASN A 253 26.35 2.70 8.26
N LYS A 254 25.06 2.94 8.05
CA LYS A 254 24.44 2.95 6.73
C LYS A 254 23.72 4.27 6.49
N PHE A 255 23.83 4.80 5.27
CA PHE A 255 23.20 6.05 4.88
C PHE A 255 21.70 6.03 5.17
N ALA A 256 21.20 7.16 5.67
CA ALA A 256 19.78 7.39 5.89
C ALA A 256 19.45 8.82 5.47
N THR A 257 18.23 9.04 5.03
CA THR A 257 17.65 10.37 4.81
C THR A 257 16.64 10.66 5.90
N PHE A 258 16.68 11.87 6.47
CA PHE A 258 15.66 12.32 7.41
C PHE A 258 14.72 13.31 6.72
N VAL A 259 13.43 13.11 6.90
CA VAL A 259 12.40 13.99 6.37
C VAL A 259 11.61 14.53 7.55
N TRP A 260 11.41 15.83 7.59
CA TRP A 260 10.66 16.50 8.64
C TRP A 260 9.62 17.40 8.02
N ASP A 261 8.43 17.42 8.60
CA ASP A 261 7.29 18.16 8.08
C ASP A 261 6.34 18.60 9.19
N ASN A 262 5.53 19.61 8.89
CA ASN A 262 4.50 20.08 9.82
C ASN A 262 3.34 19.09 9.88
N ILE A 263 2.79 18.92 11.08
CA ILE A 263 1.49 18.31 11.28
C ILE A 263 0.57 19.23 12.07
N ASP A 264 -0.45 19.71 11.38
CA ASP A 264 -1.56 20.42 11.99
C ASP A 264 -2.74 19.48 12.21
N PHE A 265 -3.27 19.49 13.43
CA PHE A 265 -4.60 18.97 13.73
C PHE A 265 -5.57 20.14 13.78
N CYS A 266 -6.57 20.16 12.87
CA CYS A 266 -7.68 21.12 12.92
C CYS A 266 -8.60 20.79 14.11
N GLU A 267 -8.10 21.03 15.31
CA GLU A 267 -8.88 20.95 16.54
C GLU A 267 -9.74 22.20 16.65
N GLU A 268 -11.04 21.99 16.85
CA GLU A 268 -11.99 23.07 17.07
C GLU A 268 -11.77 23.61 18.50
N THR A 269 -10.86 24.57 18.61
CA THR A 269 -10.59 25.31 19.84
C THR A 269 -11.43 26.58 19.87
N VAL A 270 -11.88 27.01 21.06
CA VAL A 270 -12.78 28.16 21.24
C VAL A 270 -12.25 29.44 20.58
N THR A 271 -10.93 29.60 20.48
CA THR A 271 -10.26 30.78 19.91
C THR A 271 -9.54 30.50 18.60
N GLY A 272 -9.46 29.25 18.14
CA GLY A 272 -8.51 28.83 17.11
C GLY A 272 -7.04 28.82 17.57
N HIS A 273 -6.74 29.16 18.84
CA HIS A 273 -5.40 29.07 19.44
C HIS A 273 -5.24 27.83 20.31
N GLY A 274 -4.00 27.33 20.43
CA GLY A 274 -3.70 26.11 21.17
C GLY A 274 -4.06 24.82 20.42
N THR A 275 -4.19 24.89 19.09
CA THR A 275 -4.21 23.73 18.21
C THR A 275 -2.85 23.04 18.23
N THR A 276 -2.85 21.71 18.11
CA THR A 276 -1.60 20.93 18.07
C THR A 276 -0.83 21.25 16.78
N HIS A 277 0.19 22.12 16.89
CA HIS A 277 1.19 22.38 15.86
C HIS A 277 2.46 21.62 16.23
N SER A 278 2.64 20.48 15.60
CA SER A 278 3.78 19.62 15.88
C SER A 278 4.57 19.34 14.61
N THR A 279 5.83 18.95 14.77
CA THR A 279 6.67 18.53 13.66
C THR A 279 6.85 17.02 13.68
N ASN A 280 6.39 16.34 12.62
CA ASN A 280 6.64 14.93 12.40
C ASN A 280 8.00 14.74 11.72
N GLY A 281 8.64 13.60 12.01
CA GLY A 281 9.85 13.20 11.31
C GLY A 281 9.79 11.73 10.89
N ILE A 282 10.44 11.40 9.79
CA ILE A 282 10.72 10.03 9.38
C ILE A 282 12.19 9.86 9.04
N THR A 283 12.69 8.64 9.23
CA THR A 283 13.98 8.19 8.72
C THR A 283 13.76 7.15 7.65
N VAL A 284 14.51 7.27 6.56
CA VAL A 284 14.35 6.49 5.34
C VAL A 284 15.70 5.90 4.94
N GLN A 285 15.76 4.57 4.76
CA GLN A 285 17.00 3.84 4.46
C GLN A 285 16.75 2.70 3.46
N SER A 286 17.57 2.60 2.41
CA SER A 286 17.44 1.52 1.41
C SER A 286 17.71 0.15 2.04
N LYS A 287 16.89 -0.87 1.75
CA LYS A 287 17.12 -2.24 2.24
C LYS A 287 18.08 -2.97 1.31
N MET A 288 19.07 -3.68 1.86
CA MET A 288 20.00 -4.52 1.08
C MET A 288 19.83 -6.00 1.43
N ALA A 289 20.11 -6.87 0.46
CA ALA A 289 20.17 -8.32 0.68
C ALA A 289 21.38 -8.63 1.57
N GLY A 290 21.14 -8.94 2.85
CA GLY A 290 22.19 -9.13 3.85
C GLY A 290 22.19 -8.08 4.95
N ASP A 291 21.28 -7.09 4.91
CA ASP A 291 20.92 -6.35 6.12
C ASP A 291 20.41 -7.38 7.13
N LEU A 292 21.27 -7.81 8.05
CA LEU A 292 20.84 -8.51 9.24
C LEU A 292 19.85 -7.58 9.94
N ASP A 293 18.68 -8.08 10.32
CA ASP A 293 17.83 -7.42 11.32
C ASP A 293 18.58 -7.48 12.66
N ASN A 294 19.68 -6.71 12.76
CA ASN A 294 20.60 -6.68 13.89
C ASN A 294 19.95 -6.07 15.13
N ASN A 295 18.75 -5.51 14.99
CA ASN A 295 18.02 -4.97 16.12
C ASN A 295 17.21 -6.11 16.75
N ILE A 296 17.91 -6.92 17.55
CA ILE A 296 17.27 -7.81 18.52
C ILE A 296 16.43 -6.90 19.42
N TYR A 297 15.11 -6.94 19.24
CA TYR A 297 14.21 -6.34 20.21
C TYR A 297 14.54 -6.93 21.58
N LEU A 298 15.00 -6.07 22.51
CA LEU A 298 15.20 -6.46 23.90
C LEU A 298 13.82 -6.60 24.56
N LYS A 299 13.20 -7.75 24.32
CA LYS A 299 11.91 -8.13 24.89
C LYS A 299 12.09 -8.28 26.40
N SER A 300 11.31 -7.52 27.19
CA SER A 300 11.38 -7.51 28.66
C SER A 300 11.13 -8.90 29.27
N GLY A 301 10.39 -9.75 28.57
CA GLY A 301 9.97 -11.08 29.02
C GLY A 301 8.85 -11.05 30.07
N GLN A 302 8.52 -9.88 30.64
CA GLN A 302 7.53 -9.72 31.70
C GLN A 302 6.59 -8.54 31.44
N LYS A 303 5.34 -8.69 31.90
CA LYS A 303 4.31 -7.65 31.82
C LYS A 303 4.51 -6.61 32.92
N SER A 304 4.71 -5.35 32.55
CA SER A 304 4.92 -4.24 33.49
C SER A 304 3.61 -3.69 34.06
N LYS A 305 2.46 -3.99 33.42
CA LYS A 305 1.13 -3.42 33.69
C LYS A 305 1.08 -1.88 33.58
N LYS A 306 2.13 -1.26 33.04
CA LYS A 306 2.18 0.18 32.81
C LYS A 306 1.34 0.53 31.59
N ARG A 307 0.54 1.60 31.71
CA ARG A 307 -0.37 2.08 30.66
C ARG A 307 0.05 3.43 30.08
N LYS A 308 1.21 3.95 30.49
CA LYS A 308 1.75 5.26 30.12
C LYS A 308 3.27 5.15 30.06
N ILE A 309 3.86 5.92 29.16
CA ILE A 309 5.28 6.24 29.13
C ILE A 309 5.39 7.73 29.38
N ASP A 310 6.37 8.12 30.19
CA ASP A 310 6.69 9.52 30.38
C ASP A 310 7.36 10.06 29.10
N PRO A 311 6.80 11.12 28.48
CA PRO A 311 7.42 11.71 27.32
C PRO A 311 8.75 12.37 27.72
N PRO A 312 9.76 12.39 26.84
CA PRO A 312 10.98 13.13 27.08
C PRO A 312 10.64 14.62 27.29
N VAL A 313 11.38 15.29 28.17
CA VAL A 313 11.24 16.73 28.36
C VAL A 313 11.74 17.42 27.08
N ASN A 314 10.81 17.88 26.24
CA ASN A 314 11.12 18.63 25.03
C ASN A 314 11.47 20.08 25.40
N HIS A 315 12.69 20.31 25.89
CA HIS A 315 13.21 21.68 26.01
C HIS A 315 13.74 22.11 24.64
N ILE A 316 12.95 22.90 23.91
CA ILE A 316 13.39 23.53 22.66
C ILE A 316 14.17 24.80 23.03
N PRO A 317 15.50 24.82 22.89
CA PRO A 317 16.27 26.01 23.22
C PRO A 317 15.89 27.14 22.26
N ASN A 318 15.76 28.36 22.81
CA ASN A 318 15.55 29.55 22.00
C ASN A 318 16.72 29.73 21.03
N TYR A 319 16.40 29.91 19.76
CA TYR A 319 17.38 30.22 18.74
C TYR A 319 17.09 31.59 18.13
N PHE A 320 18.07 32.49 18.24
CA PHE A 320 17.99 33.83 17.68
C PHE A 320 18.83 33.90 16.43
N ILE A 321 18.18 34.06 15.27
CA ILE A 321 18.85 34.07 13.98
C ILE A 321 19.87 35.22 13.86
N GLY A 322 19.64 36.37 14.48
CA GLY A 322 20.49 37.55 14.29
C GLY A 322 20.46 38.08 12.84
N GLN A 323 21.56 38.69 12.38
CA GLN A 323 21.66 39.25 11.03
C GLN A 323 21.67 38.14 9.96
N ARG A 324 20.87 38.26 8.91
CA ARG A 324 20.83 37.26 7.82
C ARG A 324 22.19 37.18 7.11
N CYS A 325 22.64 35.96 6.82
CA CYS A 325 23.77 35.72 5.93
C CYS A 325 23.24 35.30 4.56
N ASN A 326 23.90 35.78 3.51
CA ASN A 326 23.66 35.26 2.17
C ASN A 326 24.36 33.90 2.02
N PRO A 327 23.89 33.02 1.11
CA PRO A 327 24.65 31.84 0.77
C PRO A 327 26.03 32.24 0.24
N GLU A 328 27.06 31.48 0.60
CA GLU A 328 28.27 31.44 -0.21
C GLU A 328 27.85 30.87 -1.57
N VAL A 329 27.95 31.68 -2.63
CA VAL A 329 27.53 31.26 -3.96
C VAL A 329 28.45 30.12 -4.39
N PRO A 330 27.94 28.89 -4.55
CA PRO A 330 28.78 27.77 -4.98
C PRO A 330 29.32 28.03 -6.39
N GLU A 331 30.46 27.44 -6.73
CA GLU A 331 31.00 27.52 -8.10
C GLU A 331 29.94 27.06 -9.11
N ILE A 332 29.81 27.80 -10.22
CA ILE A 332 28.91 27.41 -11.29
C ILE A 332 29.47 26.14 -11.93
N THR A 333 28.84 25.02 -11.59
CA THR A 333 29.15 23.67 -12.13
C THR A 333 27.96 23.22 -12.97
N THR A 334 28.19 22.38 -13.97
CA THR A 334 27.13 21.78 -14.80
C THR A 334 27.15 20.27 -14.67
N CYS A 335 26.01 19.62 -14.96
CA CYS A 335 25.94 18.17 -15.01
C CYS A 335 26.63 17.64 -16.27
N ASP A 336 27.54 16.68 -16.10
CA ASP A 336 28.16 15.96 -17.22
C ASP A 336 27.08 15.18 -18.01
N ASN A 337 27.23 15.09 -19.33
CA ASN A 337 26.27 14.40 -20.22
C ASN A 337 24.81 14.92 -20.18
N LYS A 338 24.59 16.16 -19.71
CA LYS A 338 23.26 16.81 -19.66
C LYS A 338 22.46 16.67 -20.96
N SER A 339 23.10 16.96 -22.10
CA SER A 339 22.45 16.92 -23.41
C SER A 339 21.97 15.51 -23.77
N GLU A 340 22.79 14.49 -23.50
CA GLU A 340 22.48 13.10 -23.80
C GLU A 340 21.32 12.59 -22.95
N LYS A 341 21.39 12.76 -21.61
CA LYS A 341 20.31 12.32 -20.70
C LYS A 341 18.99 13.02 -20.99
N LEU A 342 19.02 14.33 -21.25
CA LEU A 342 17.82 15.10 -21.58
C LEU A 342 17.22 14.65 -22.92
N SER A 343 18.06 14.47 -23.94
CA SER A 343 17.63 13.98 -25.25
C SER A 343 16.97 12.61 -25.13
N LYS A 344 17.62 11.69 -24.42
CA LYS A 344 17.08 10.35 -24.15
C LYS A 344 15.71 10.41 -23.46
N ALA A 345 15.57 11.20 -22.39
CA ALA A 345 14.28 11.34 -21.70
C ALA A 345 13.16 11.88 -22.62
N LYS A 346 13.48 12.84 -23.50
CA LYS A 346 12.54 13.38 -24.50
C LYS A 346 12.17 12.35 -25.57
N LEU A 347 13.14 11.57 -26.05
CA LEU A 347 12.91 10.51 -27.04
C LEU A 347 11.97 9.43 -26.52
N ILE A 348 12.04 9.11 -25.23
CA ILE A 348 11.14 8.15 -24.59
C ILE A 348 9.71 8.68 -24.58
N ASP A 349 9.51 9.94 -24.21
CA ASP A 349 8.19 10.56 -24.22
C ASP A 349 7.65 10.71 -25.66
N ALA A 350 8.53 10.91 -26.65
CA ALA A 350 8.17 10.89 -28.07
C ALA A 350 7.75 9.49 -28.53
N ALA A 351 8.51 8.45 -28.20
CA ALA A 351 8.19 7.06 -28.53
C ALA A 351 6.85 6.64 -27.91
N TYR A 352 6.55 7.11 -26.69
CA TYR A 352 5.25 6.94 -26.05
C TYR A 352 4.08 7.50 -26.89
N ILE A 353 4.25 8.67 -27.50
CA ILE A 353 3.23 9.26 -28.37
C ILE A 353 3.17 8.55 -29.73
N VAL A 354 4.32 8.31 -30.35
CA VAL A 354 4.41 7.72 -31.69
C VAL A 354 3.86 6.29 -31.70
N ALA A 355 4.16 5.47 -30.68
CA ALA A 355 3.59 4.12 -30.53
C ALA A 355 2.05 4.09 -30.40
N LYS A 356 1.42 5.25 -30.16
CA LYS A 356 -0.05 5.42 -30.04
C LYS A 356 -0.69 6.09 -31.26
N LEU A 357 0.09 6.41 -32.29
CA LEU A 357 -0.44 6.85 -33.57
C LEU A 357 -1.12 5.74 -34.40
N PRO A 358 -0.85 4.42 -34.26
CA PRO A 358 -1.52 3.43 -35.11
C PRO A 358 -3.03 3.34 -34.83
N ALA A 359 -3.75 2.90 -35.87
CA ALA A 359 -5.19 3.01 -36.09
C ALA A 359 -6.14 2.44 -35.00
N LYS A 360 -7.40 2.91 -35.07
CA LYS A 360 -8.54 2.65 -34.17
C LYS A 360 -8.81 1.18 -33.80
N ASP A 361 -8.28 0.23 -34.58
CA ASP A 361 -8.58 -1.21 -34.48
C ASP A 361 -7.57 -1.98 -33.60
N LYS A 362 -6.53 -1.32 -33.08
CA LYS A 362 -5.55 -1.91 -32.15
C LYS A 362 -5.99 -1.76 -30.70
N GLU A 363 -5.53 -2.67 -29.85
CA GLU A 363 -5.76 -2.55 -28.41
C GLU A 363 -5.09 -1.28 -27.85
N PRO A 364 -5.77 -0.54 -26.96
CA PRO A 364 -5.21 0.69 -26.41
C PRO A 364 -3.96 0.41 -25.57
N LEU A 365 -2.89 1.16 -25.83
CA LEU A 365 -1.71 1.19 -24.96
C LEU A 365 -2.01 1.94 -23.66
N PRO A 366 -1.36 1.58 -22.54
CA PRO A 366 -1.59 2.25 -21.27
C PRO A 366 -1.20 3.74 -21.32
N GLY A 367 -1.70 4.52 -20.35
CA GLY A 367 -1.25 5.90 -20.15
C GLY A 367 0.22 5.98 -19.72
N TRP A 368 0.80 7.18 -19.73
CA TRP A 368 2.23 7.44 -19.53
C TRP A 368 2.85 6.69 -18.35
N THR A 369 2.18 6.64 -17.19
CA THR A 369 2.70 5.87 -16.04
C THR A 369 2.82 4.38 -16.36
N GLY A 370 1.77 3.76 -16.90
CA GLY A 370 1.75 2.33 -17.19
C GLY A 370 2.72 1.96 -18.31
N PHE A 371 2.86 2.84 -19.32
CA PHE A 371 3.85 2.68 -20.37
C PHE A 371 5.27 2.56 -19.80
N ASN A 372 5.66 3.50 -18.93
CA ASN A 372 6.98 3.49 -18.32
C ASN A 372 7.16 2.37 -17.27
N CYS A 373 6.10 1.95 -16.56
CA CYS A 373 6.17 0.79 -15.68
C CYS A 373 6.54 -0.50 -16.44
N MET A 374 6.04 -0.67 -17.66
CA MET A 374 6.36 -1.84 -18.49
C MET A 374 7.79 -1.79 -19.03
N LEU A 375 8.30 -0.59 -19.34
CA LEU A 375 9.68 -0.41 -19.81
C LEU A 375 10.71 -0.68 -18.70
N GLU A 376 10.35 -0.40 -17.45
CA GLU A 376 11.20 -0.64 -16.27
C GLU A 376 10.85 -1.95 -15.54
N ARG A 377 10.19 -2.91 -16.20
CA ARG A 377 9.74 -4.16 -15.54
C ARG A 377 10.89 -5.04 -15.05
N GLU A 378 12.08 -4.92 -15.65
CA GLU A 378 13.29 -5.68 -15.31
C GLU A 378 14.16 -4.94 -14.27
N ASN A 379 13.96 -3.64 -14.10
CA ASN A 379 14.76 -2.77 -13.23
C ASN A 379 14.00 -2.46 -11.93
N ILE A 380 13.82 -3.45 -11.05
CA ILE A 380 13.07 -3.27 -9.79
C ILE A 380 14.03 -2.89 -8.65
N PRO A 381 13.95 -1.67 -8.09
CA PRO A 381 14.78 -1.27 -6.96
C PRO A 381 14.41 -2.02 -5.67
N ASN A 382 15.36 -2.04 -4.72
CA ASN A 382 15.10 -2.57 -3.39
C ASN A 382 14.10 -1.71 -2.62
N VAL A 383 13.22 -2.35 -1.85
CA VAL A 383 12.29 -1.67 -0.96
C VAL A 383 13.05 -0.89 0.12
N THR A 384 12.52 0.25 0.52
CA THR A 384 13.10 1.13 1.52
C THR A 384 12.46 0.91 2.88
N THR A 385 13.27 0.91 3.94
CA THR A 385 12.81 0.94 5.33
C THR A 385 12.44 2.36 5.72
N ILE A 386 11.19 2.56 6.17
CA ILE A 386 10.67 3.84 6.66
C ILE A 386 10.32 3.68 8.14
N ARG A 387 10.80 4.59 9.00
CA ARG A 387 10.47 4.62 10.43
C ARG A 387 10.16 6.02 10.92
N TYR A 388 9.29 6.11 11.92
CA TYR A 388 8.87 7.40 12.48
C TYR A 388 9.87 7.84 13.54
N LEU A 389 10.24 9.11 13.47
CA LEU A 389 11.05 9.78 14.47
C LEU A 389 10.13 10.40 15.53
N PRO A 390 10.62 10.61 16.76
CA PRO A 390 9.80 11.26 17.79
C PRO A 390 9.41 12.67 17.34
N VAL A 391 8.14 13.00 17.48
CA VAL A 391 7.57 14.31 17.13
C VAL A 391 8.12 15.38 18.06
N LEU A 392 8.32 16.56 17.49
CA LEU A 392 8.61 17.76 18.25
C LEU A 392 7.31 18.53 18.42
N GLU A 393 6.91 18.79 19.67
CA GLU A 393 5.70 19.53 20.01
C GLU A 393 5.92 21.05 19.84
N ALA A 394 6.28 21.45 18.62
CA ALA A 394 6.40 22.86 18.24
C ALA A 394 6.22 23.03 16.74
N ASN A 395 5.86 24.26 16.38
CA ASN A 395 5.63 24.65 15.01
C ASN A 395 6.97 24.72 14.24
N PRO A 396 7.12 24.00 13.10
CA PRO A 396 8.37 24.00 12.32
C PRO A 396 8.63 25.30 11.57
N THR A 397 7.75 26.30 11.68
CA THR A 397 8.01 27.64 11.13
C THR A 397 8.81 28.53 12.09
N GLU A 398 9.00 28.14 13.34
CA GLU A 398 9.84 28.88 14.29
C GLU A 398 11.31 28.49 14.16
N PHE A 399 12.21 29.48 14.18
CA PHE A 399 13.66 29.22 14.07
C PHE A 399 14.18 28.31 15.20
N SER A 400 13.66 28.43 16.41
CA SER A 400 13.98 27.55 17.54
C SER A 400 13.65 26.09 17.23
N THR A 401 12.47 25.83 16.67
CA THR A 401 12.05 24.48 16.27
C THR A 401 12.94 23.93 15.17
N ILE A 402 13.23 24.73 14.14
CA ILE A 402 14.10 24.30 13.03
C ILE A 402 15.51 23.98 13.54
N ASN A 403 16.07 24.81 14.40
CA ASN A 403 17.38 24.54 15.00
C ASN A 403 17.35 23.24 15.83
N ALA A 404 16.27 22.98 16.57
CA ALA A 404 16.10 21.73 17.30
C ALA A 404 16.01 20.51 16.36
N ILE A 405 15.35 20.64 15.21
CA ILE A 405 15.33 19.61 14.15
C ILE A 405 16.76 19.33 13.66
N LEU A 406 17.53 20.37 13.31
CA LEU A 406 18.91 20.22 12.81
C LEU A 406 19.81 19.57 13.86
N MET A 407 19.73 19.99 15.12
CA MET A 407 20.47 19.39 16.25
C MET A 407 20.13 17.91 16.43
N LYS A 408 18.84 17.57 16.38
CA LYS A 408 18.37 16.20 16.52
C LYS A 408 18.80 15.32 15.34
N SER A 409 18.82 15.87 14.14
CA SER A 409 19.37 15.18 12.96
C SER A 409 20.87 14.91 13.11
N LEU A 410 21.67 15.85 13.65
CA LEU A 410 23.08 15.58 13.97
C LEU A 410 23.25 14.48 15.03
N ASP A 411 22.42 14.46 16.07
CA ASP A 411 22.44 13.41 17.09
C ASP A 411 22.12 12.03 16.48
N LEU A 412 21.14 11.98 15.56
CA LEU A 412 20.82 10.76 14.81
C LEU A 412 21.99 10.33 13.91
N CYS A 413 22.69 11.25 13.24
CA CYS A 413 23.90 10.91 12.47
C CYS A 413 24.96 10.25 13.33
N LYS A 414 25.22 10.81 14.52
CA LYS A 414 26.19 10.25 15.48
C LYS A 414 25.81 8.86 15.93
N LYS A 415 24.53 8.65 16.28
CA LYS A 415 23.99 7.33 16.68
C LYS A 415 24.07 6.31 15.54
N LEU A 416 23.83 6.75 14.30
CA LEU A 416 23.99 5.92 13.11
C LEU A 416 25.44 5.68 12.71
N GLY A 417 26.42 6.35 13.31
CA GLY A 417 27.83 6.25 12.87
C GLY A 417 28.08 6.79 11.46
N ILE A 418 27.22 7.69 10.96
CA ILE A 418 27.40 8.35 9.65
C ILE A 418 27.93 9.78 9.83
N LYS A 419 28.81 10.20 8.94
CA LYS A 419 29.43 11.55 8.99
C LYS A 419 28.53 12.64 8.42
N GLU A 420 27.78 12.29 7.39
CA GLU A 420 26.97 13.20 6.58
C GLU A 420 25.63 12.54 6.24
N THR A 421 24.58 13.35 6.09
CA THR A 421 23.24 12.88 5.73
C THR A 421 22.49 13.93 4.91
N VAL A 422 21.28 13.56 4.47
CA VAL A 422 20.34 14.43 3.78
C VAL A 422 19.12 14.70 4.66
N LEU A 423 18.72 15.98 4.70
CA LEU A 423 17.44 16.44 5.21
C LEU A 423 16.55 16.88 4.07
N VAL A 424 15.28 16.48 4.08
CA VAL A 424 14.28 16.92 3.08
C VAL A 424 13.20 17.73 3.76
N PHE A 425 12.90 18.90 3.19
CA PHE A 425 11.89 19.83 3.68
C PHE A 425 11.04 20.40 2.53
N ASP A 426 9.84 20.88 2.86
CA ASP A 426 9.11 21.80 2.00
C ASP A 426 9.87 23.13 1.84
N GLN A 427 9.43 23.99 0.91
CA GLN A 427 10.14 25.25 0.65
C GLN A 427 10.12 26.20 1.86
N ALA A 428 9.05 26.21 2.66
CA ALA A 428 8.91 27.11 3.79
C ALA A 428 9.96 26.79 4.87
N ILE A 429 10.10 25.52 5.25
CA ILE A 429 11.08 25.06 6.22
C ILE A 429 12.50 25.10 5.62
N TYR A 430 12.67 24.67 4.37
CA TYR A 430 13.96 24.73 3.65
C TYR A 430 14.60 26.12 3.73
N SER A 431 13.83 27.17 3.44
CA SER A 431 14.31 28.55 3.40
C SER A 431 14.88 29.05 4.73
N LYS A 432 14.31 28.59 5.85
CA LYS A 432 14.73 28.96 7.20
C LYS A 432 15.85 28.05 7.70
N ALA A 433 15.78 26.76 7.40
CA ALA A 433 16.83 25.80 7.71
C ALA A 433 18.16 26.18 7.04
N GLN A 434 18.11 26.65 5.79
CA GLN A 434 19.29 27.15 5.08
C GLN A 434 19.90 28.40 5.74
N GLN A 435 19.08 29.34 6.23
CA GLN A 435 19.58 30.51 6.95
C GLN A 435 20.33 30.16 8.25
N ILE A 436 19.96 29.05 8.90
CA ILE A 436 20.69 28.52 10.06
C ILE A 436 21.95 27.80 9.59
N ARG A 437 21.80 26.86 8.64
CA ARG A 437 22.90 26.05 8.12
C ARG A 437 24.03 26.91 7.56
N TRP A 438 23.74 27.98 6.83
CA TRP A 438 24.78 28.85 6.28
C TRP A 438 25.61 29.60 7.32
N LYS A 439 25.17 29.67 8.59
CA LYS A 439 25.91 30.33 9.68
C LYS A 439 26.73 29.36 10.51
N GLU A 440 26.24 28.15 10.66
CA GLU A 440 26.80 27.19 11.60
C GLU A 440 27.54 26.08 10.87
N GLU A 441 28.87 26.12 10.96
CA GLU A 441 29.77 25.19 10.26
C GLU A 441 29.43 23.72 10.52
N LYS A 442 29.09 23.37 11.76
CA LYS A 442 28.68 22.00 12.15
C LYS A 442 27.48 21.47 11.33
N TYR A 443 26.59 22.34 10.86
CA TYR A 443 25.47 21.94 10.01
C TYR A 443 25.91 21.87 8.55
N LYS A 444 26.73 22.83 8.08
CA LYS A 444 27.27 22.80 6.72
C LYS A 444 28.02 21.52 6.42
N THR A 445 28.84 21.04 7.36
CA THR A 445 29.74 19.89 7.17
C THR A 445 29.04 18.53 7.20
N SER A 446 27.87 18.43 7.83
CA SER A 446 27.23 17.13 8.11
C SER A 446 25.82 17.01 7.54
N LEU A 447 25.16 18.12 7.20
CA LEU A 447 23.77 18.13 6.75
C LEU A 447 23.67 18.74 5.36
N VAL A 448 23.26 17.93 4.39
CA VAL A 448 22.82 18.40 3.07
C VAL A 448 21.31 18.60 3.11
N ILE A 449 20.83 19.81 2.81
CA ILE A 449 19.40 20.12 2.86
C ILE A 449 18.83 20.13 1.43
N ARG A 450 17.76 19.37 1.19
CA ARG A 450 17.06 19.27 -0.10
C ARG A 450 15.65 19.83 -0.03
N LEU A 451 15.22 20.45 -1.13
CA LEU A 451 13.82 20.76 -1.39
C LEU A 451 13.06 19.48 -1.76
N GLY A 452 11.87 19.30 -1.17
CA GLY A 452 10.98 18.18 -1.45
C GLY A 452 10.42 18.20 -2.88
N GLU A 453 10.58 17.09 -3.60
CA GLU A 453 10.23 16.98 -5.02
C GLU A 453 8.72 17.01 -5.24
N PHE A 454 7.93 16.52 -4.29
CA PHE A 454 6.48 16.56 -4.38
C PHE A 454 5.96 17.99 -4.29
N HIS A 455 6.47 18.79 -3.36
CA HIS A 455 6.10 20.20 -3.24
C HIS A 455 6.62 21.06 -4.41
N VAL A 456 7.80 20.75 -4.96
CA VAL A 456 8.28 21.37 -6.22
C VAL A 456 7.32 21.06 -7.37
N SER A 457 6.90 19.80 -7.52
CA SER A 457 5.96 19.38 -8.56
C SER A 457 4.59 20.07 -8.43
N MET A 458 4.04 20.16 -7.21
CA MET A 458 2.79 20.88 -6.94
C MET A 458 2.90 22.36 -7.28
N SER A 459 4.04 22.97 -6.97
CA SER A 459 4.28 24.38 -7.26
C SER A 459 4.44 24.63 -8.77
N PHE A 460 5.09 23.71 -9.49
CA PHE A 460 5.21 23.79 -10.95
C PHE A 460 3.87 23.55 -11.67
N LEU A 461 3.02 22.67 -11.14
CA LEU A 461 1.62 22.54 -11.60
C LEU A 461 0.85 23.86 -11.47
N ALA A 462 1.03 24.60 -10.37
CA ALA A 462 0.42 25.91 -10.20
C ALA A 462 0.95 26.95 -11.22
N VAL A 463 2.24 26.89 -11.57
CA VAL A 463 2.85 27.71 -12.63
C VAL A 463 2.18 27.41 -13.99
N ILE A 464 2.01 26.13 -14.35
CA ILE A 464 1.30 25.72 -15.57
C ILE A 464 -0.14 26.24 -15.53
N GLY A 465 -0.85 26.06 -14.42
CA GLY A 465 -2.20 26.57 -14.25
C GLY A 465 -2.29 28.09 -14.43
N LYS A 466 -1.37 28.85 -13.83
CA LYS A 466 -1.33 30.32 -13.96
C LYS A 466 -1.16 30.77 -15.42
N ARG A 467 -0.35 30.06 -16.22
CA ARG A 467 -0.16 30.38 -17.65
C ARG A 467 -1.37 30.07 -18.51
N PHE A 468 -2.02 28.91 -18.29
CA PHE A 468 -2.96 28.35 -19.26
C PHE A 468 -4.42 28.36 -18.84
N LYS A 469 -4.74 28.59 -17.56
CA LYS A 469 -6.10 28.55 -17.01
C LYS A 469 -7.08 29.35 -17.87
N ASP A 470 -6.80 30.64 -18.02
CA ASP A 470 -7.70 31.58 -18.71
C ASP A 470 -7.47 31.59 -20.23
N ALA A 471 -6.47 30.84 -20.72
CA ALA A 471 -6.19 30.64 -22.14
C ALA A 471 -6.96 29.45 -22.75
N GLY A 472 -7.94 28.90 -22.02
CA GLY A 472 -8.83 27.83 -22.48
C GLY A 472 -8.59 26.46 -21.84
N LEU A 473 -7.51 26.26 -21.07
CA LEU A 473 -7.26 24.97 -20.39
C LEU A 473 -8.37 24.64 -19.39
N TYR A 474 -8.92 25.65 -18.70
CA TYR A 474 -10.09 25.47 -17.83
C TYR A 474 -11.26 24.84 -18.58
N ASN A 475 -11.66 25.46 -19.69
CA ASN A 475 -12.83 25.06 -20.47
C ASN A 475 -12.63 23.66 -21.04
N ILE A 476 -11.47 23.38 -21.64
CA ILE A 476 -11.17 22.05 -22.20
C ILE A 476 -11.32 20.96 -21.15
N LEU A 477 -10.74 21.14 -19.95
CA LEU A 477 -10.77 20.11 -18.91
C LEU A 477 -12.17 19.86 -18.33
N VAL A 478 -13.01 20.90 -18.28
CA VAL A 478 -14.38 20.82 -17.75
C VAL A 478 -15.34 20.27 -18.81
N GLU A 479 -15.35 20.86 -20.01
CA GLU A 479 -16.26 20.47 -21.10
C GLU A 479 -15.97 19.06 -21.62
N SER A 480 -14.72 18.61 -21.60
CA SER A 480 -14.38 17.24 -21.96
C SER A 480 -14.72 16.20 -20.87
N GLY A 481 -15.26 16.62 -19.73
CA GLY A 481 -15.60 15.74 -18.61
C GLY A 481 -14.40 15.11 -17.89
N ILE A 482 -13.17 15.58 -18.13
CA ILE A 482 -11.97 15.07 -17.44
C ILE A 482 -11.98 15.51 -15.97
N VAL A 483 -12.45 16.73 -15.70
CA VAL A 483 -12.55 17.32 -14.37
C VAL A 483 -13.93 17.93 -14.16
N ALA A 484 -14.59 17.57 -13.06
CA ALA A 484 -15.82 18.25 -12.66
C ALA A 484 -15.53 19.72 -12.30
N GLU A 485 -16.46 20.61 -12.61
CA GLU A 485 -16.33 22.06 -12.39
C GLU A 485 -15.94 22.41 -10.94
N GLY A 486 -16.57 21.80 -9.93
CA GLY A 486 -16.23 22.04 -8.52
C GLY A 486 -14.81 21.60 -8.10
N SER A 487 -14.07 20.91 -8.97
CA SER A 487 -12.75 20.34 -8.70
C SER A 487 -11.61 20.99 -9.50
N ILE A 488 -11.91 21.83 -10.49
CA ILE A 488 -10.93 22.36 -11.44
C ILE A 488 -9.94 23.33 -10.79
N ASN A 489 -10.38 24.17 -9.84
CA ASN A 489 -9.50 25.10 -9.14
C ASN A 489 -8.42 24.36 -8.34
N GLY A 490 -8.75 23.20 -7.76
CA GLY A 490 -7.79 22.34 -7.10
C GLY A 490 -6.77 21.73 -8.07
N VAL A 491 -7.17 21.44 -9.31
CA VAL A 491 -6.28 20.93 -10.37
C VAL A 491 -5.33 22.01 -10.87
N LEU A 492 -5.87 23.17 -11.25
CA LEU A 492 -5.08 24.27 -11.83
C LEU A 492 -4.18 24.95 -10.80
N SER A 493 -4.50 24.88 -9.51
CA SER A 493 -3.60 25.33 -8.43
C SER A 493 -2.58 24.27 -7.99
N GLY A 494 -2.58 23.07 -8.58
CA GLY A 494 -1.72 21.95 -8.19
C GLY A 494 -2.05 21.30 -6.84
N LYS A 495 -3.01 21.84 -6.07
CA LYS A 495 -3.40 21.36 -4.73
C LYS A 495 -3.98 19.95 -4.74
N CYS A 496 -4.71 19.58 -5.80
CA CYS A 496 -5.21 18.22 -6.00
C CYS A 496 -4.18 17.40 -6.79
N TYR A 497 -3.00 17.15 -6.23
CA TYR A 497 -1.83 16.61 -6.94
C TYR A 497 -2.14 15.43 -7.88
N ASN A 498 -2.70 14.33 -7.36
CA ASN A 498 -2.96 13.12 -8.16
C ASN A 498 -3.90 13.40 -9.34
N ARG A 499 -4.93 14.22 -9.13
CA ARG A 499 -5.87 14.61 -10.18
C ARG A 499 -5.17 15.51 -11.21
N SER A 500 -4.36 16.46 -10.74
CA SER A 500 -3.58 17.37 -11.59
C SER A 500 -2.63 16.62 -12.51
N ILE A 501 -1.82 15.71 -11.97
CA ILE A 501 -0.90 14.87 -12.76
C ILE A 501 -1.66 14.04 -13.79
N ARG A 502 -2.81 13.46 -13.43
CA ARG A 502 -3.65 12.71 -14.39
C ARG A 502 -4.13 13.61 -15.53
N CYS A 503 -4.68 14.79 -15.21
CA CYS A 503 -5.20 15.73 -16.21
C CYS A 503 -4.10 16.19 -17.19
N HIS A 504 -2.94 16.61 -16.67
CA HIS A 504 -1.85 17.06 -17.51
C HIS A 504 -1.26 15.94 -18.37
N LYS A 505 -1.22 14.69 -17.90
CA LYS A 505 -0.83 13.53 -18.73
C LYS A 505 -1.79 13.31 -19.90
N ILE A 506 -3.10 13.39 -19.64
CA ILE A 506 -4.12 13.23 -20.69
C ILE A 506 -4.03 14.38 -21.70
N MET A 507 -3.92 15.62 -21.22
CA MET A 507 -3.78 16.80 -22.07
C MET A 507 -2.50 16.77 -22.91
N PHE A 508 -1.37 16.38 -22.31
CA PHE A 508 -0.10 16.22 -23.02
C PHE A 508 -0.23 15.22 -24.17
N GLU A 509 -0.84 14.07 -23.92
CA GLU A 509 -1.08 13.06 -24.97
C GLU A 509 -2.05 13.58 -26.04
N ALA A 510 -3.17 14.19 -25.65
CA ALA A 510 -4.17 14.69 -26.59
C ALA A 510 -3.60 15.76 -27.53
N ILE A 511 -2.95 16.79 -26.98
CA ILE A 511 -2.34 17.86 -27.78
C ILE A 511 -1.20 17.31 -28.64
N SER A 512 -0.36 16.41 -28.10
CA SER A 512 0.71 15.80 -28.90
C SER A 512 0.17 15.01 -30.08
N ARG A 513 -0.92 14.25 -29.92
CA ARG A 513 -1.54 13.49 -31.02
C ARG A 513 -2.12 14.40 -32.10
N LEU A 514 -2.75 15.52 -31.73
CA LEU A 514 -3.21 16.53 -32.69
C LEU A 514 -2.03 17.14 -33.46
N LEU A 515 -0.95 17.44 -32.76
CA LEU A 515 0.28 17.98 -33.35
C LEU A 515 0.93 16.99 -34.33
N TRP A 516 0.97 15.70 -33.98
CA TRP A 516 1.44 14.65 -34.89
C TRP A 516 0.53 14.47 -36.10
N ALA A 517 -0.80 14.59 -35.94
CA ALA A 517 -1.71 14.53 -37.07
C ALA A 517 -1.42 15.65 -38.08
N GLU A 518 -1.25 16.89 -37.60
CA GLU A 518 -0.88 18.03 -38.45
C GLU A 518 0.47 17.82 -39.15
N PHE A 519 1.47 17.31 -38.43
CA PHE A 519 2.77 16.97 -39.04
C PHE A 519 2.62 15.93 -40.17
N LEU A 520 1.87 14.85 -39.91
CA LEU A 520 1.63 13.79 -40.89
C LEU A 520 0.84 14.27 -42.13
N ASP A 521 0.03 15.31 -41.99
CA ASP A 521 -0.71 15.94 -43.10
C ASP A 521 0.17 16.92 -43.90
N SER A 522 1.28 17.40 -43.31
CA SER A 522 2.21 18.34 -43.92
C SER A 522 3.33 17.71 -44.78
N ILE A 523 3.54 16.40 -44.64
CA ILE A 523 4.60 15.63 -45.32
C ILE A 523 4.06 14.82 -46.50
N SER A 524 4.97 14.28 -47.34
CA SER A 524 4.56 13.46 -48.49
C SER A 524 3.89 12.16 -48.07
N THR A 525 3.11 11.56 -48.98
CA THR A 525 2.43 10.27 -48.72
C THR A 525 3.40 9.15 -48.36
N GLU A 526 4.60 9.14 -48.97
CA GLU A 526 5.65 8.16 -48.69
C GLU A 526 6.24 8.35 -47.28
N GLU A 527 6.61 9.57 -46.91
CA GLU A 527 7.11 9.88 -45.56
C GLU A 527 6.05 9.60 -44.48
N ARG A 528 4.78 9.89 -44.79
CA ARG A 528 3.65 9.57 -43.91
C ARG A 528 3.55 8.07 -43.69
N LEU A 529 3.63 7.26 -44.75
CA LEU A 529 3.59 5.80 -44.62
C LEU A 529 4.75 5.29 -43.75
N HIS A 530 5.96 5.81 -43.98
CA HIS A 530 7.13 5.46 -43.19
C HIS A 530 6.97 5.79 -41.69
N CYS A 531 6.38 6.96 -41.37
CA CYS A 531 6.07 7.31 -39.97
C CYS A 531 5.06 6.34 -39.33
N LEU A 532 4.04 5.92 -40.08
CA LEU A 532 3.02 4.97 -39.61
C LEU A 532 3.58 3.56 -39.43
N GLU A 533 4.49 3.12 -40.30
CA GLU A 533 5.22 1.85 -40.15
C GLU A 533 6.10 1.85 -38.91
N MET A 534 6.86 2.93 -38.68
CA MET A 534 7.66 3.09 -37.46
C MET A 534 6.78 3.07 -36.19
N SER A 535 5.65 3.76 -36.24
CA SER A 535 4.65 3.77 -35.18
C SER A 535 4.12 2.37 -34.86
N LEU A 536 3.78 1.57 -35.87
CA LEU A 536 3.40 0.16 -35.72
C LEU A 536 4.54 -0.69 -35.14
N HIS A 537 5.77 -0.47 -35.59
CA HIS A 537 6.94 -1.17 -35.07
C HIS A 537 7.14 -0.92 -33.56
N LEU A 538 7.05 0.34 -33.12
CA LEU A 538 7.14 0.69 -31.69
C LEU A 538 5.99 0.09 -30.88
N TYR A 539 4.77 0.08 -31.42
CA TYR A 539 3.59 -0.52 -30.78
C TYR A 539 3.79 -2.03 -30.54
N GLU A 540 4.18 -2.79 -31.58
CA GLU A 540 4.34 -4.24 -31.49
C GLU A 540 5.52 -4.59 -30.56
N ASN A 541 6.63 -3.87 -30.65
CA ASN A 541 7.77 -4.05 -29.74
C ASN A 541 7.38 -3.78 -28.29
N TYR A 542 6.55 -2.77 -28.03
CA TYR A 542 6.05 -2.48 -26.69
C TYR A 542 5.14 -3.61 -26.18
N LYS A 543 4.21 -4.12 -27.01
CA LYS A 543 3.29 -5.21 -26.65
C LYS A 543 4.01 -6.52 -26.36
N GLN A 544 5.06 -6.82 -27.11
CA GLN A 544 5.96 -7.95 -26.86
C GLN A 544 6.91 -7.70 -25.69
N GLY A 545 6.98 -6.45 -25.22
CA GLY A 545 7.86 -6.03 -24.13
C GLY A 545 9.34 -6.13 -24.48
N ILE A 546 9.67 -6.01 -25.76
CA ILE A 546 11.05 -5.95 -26.26
C ILE A 546 11.52 -4.51 -26.48
N LEU A 547 10.60 -3.53 -26.43
CA LEU A 547 10.96 -2.11 -26.54
C LEU A 547 11.84 -1.70 -25.34
N LYS A 548 13.07 -1.31 -25.63
CA LYS A 548 14.04 -0.82 -24.64
C LYS A 548 14.42 0.62 -24.95
N MET A 549 14.69 1.40 -23.89
CA MET A 549 15.03 2.82 -24.02
C MET A 549 16.34 3.06 -24.78
N ASN A 550 17.30 2.14 -24.68
CA ASN A 550 18.62 2.29 -25.29
C ASN A 550 18.64 1.87 -26.77
N ASP A 551 17.59 1.19 -27.24
CA ASP A 551 17.56 0.50 -28.52
C ASP A 551 16.47 1.07 -29.45
N LEU A 552 16.21 2.38 -29.33
CA LEU A 552 15.27 3.05 -30.24
C LEU A 552 15.85 3.06 -31.67
N PRO A 553 15.06 2.70 -32.71
CA PRO A 553 15.55 2.64 -34.08
C PRO A 553 16.14 3.97 -34.58
N VAL A 554 17.21 3.92 -35.39
CA VAL A 554 17.83 5.13 -35.98
C VAL A 554 16.81 5.92 -36.82
N ASP A 555 15.98 5.23 -37.58
CA ASP A 555 14.92 5.84 -38.39
C ASP A 555 13.92 6.63 -37.52
N PHE A 556 13.62 6.15 -36.30
CA PHE A 556 12.77 6.90 -35.36
C PHE A 556 13.42 8.22 -34.94
N LEU A 557 14.75 8.23 -34.73
CA LEU A 557 15.47 9.47 -34.39
C LEU A 557 15.37 10.50 -35.52
N LEU A 558 15.50 10.07 -36.78
CA LEU A 558 15.38 10.93 -37.95
C LEU A 558 13.96 11.48 -38.10
N ILE A 559 12.94 10.64 -37.95
CA ILE A 559 11.53 11.07 -37.95
C ILE A 559 11.30 12.13 -36.86
N PHE A 560 11.81 11.89 -35.66
CA PHE A 560 11.64 12.82 -34.54
C PHE A 560 12.38 14.15 -34.77
N GLU A 561 13.55 14.14 -35.40
CA GLU A 561 14.26 15.35 -35.80
C GLU A 561 13.45 16.18 -36.82
N ASN A 562 12.88 15.53 -37.84
CA ASN A 562 12.05 16.18 -38.84
C ASN A 562 10.76 16.76 -38.22
N PHE A 563 10.14 16.02 -37.30
CA PHE A 563 9.02 16.53 -36.50
C PHE A 563 9.41 17.78 -35.70
N ASN A 564 10.56 17.79 -35.03
CA ASN A 564 11.02 18.96 -34.29
C ASN A 564 11.30 20.17 -35.20
N LYS A 565 11.83 19.96 -36.42
CA LYS A 565 11.98 21.02 -37.43
C LYS A 565 10.64 21.61 -37.85
N PHE A 566 9.63 20.75 -38.05
CA PHE A 566 8.26 21.18 -38.33
C PHE A 566 7.70 22.03 -37.18
N VAL A 567 7.85 21.59 -35.93
CA VAL A 567 7.38 22.34 -34.76
C VAL A 567 8.07 23.70 -34.67
N ALA A 568 9.40 23.76 -34.78
CA ALA A 568 10.16 25.00 -34.71
C ALA A 568 9.71 26.02 -35.76
N LYS A 569 9.59 25.58 -37.02
CA LYS A 569 9.10 26.42 -38.13
C LYS A 569 7.71 26.98 -37.84
N ASN A 570 6.78 26.17 -37.33
CA ASN A 570 5.41 26.63 -37.06
C ASN A 570 5.32 27.55 -35.83
N CYS A 571 6.19 27.38 -34.83
CA CYS A 571 6.31 28.32 -33.71
C CYS A 571 6.72 29.72 -34.16
N GLU A 572 7.61 29.84 -35.16
CA GLU A 572 8.02 31.13 -35.72
C GLU A 572 6.89 31.82 -36.50
N ILE A 573 6.01 31.05 -37.13
CA ILE A 573 4.93 31.56 -37.99
C ILE A 573 3.69 31.92 -37.16
N ASN A 574 3.33 31.11 -36.16
CA ASN A 574 2.05 31.24 -35.44
C ASN A 574 2.25 31.31 -33.93
N VAL A 575 1.97 32.49 -33.36
CA VAL A 575 2.11 32.76 -31.92
C VAL A 575 1.19 31.90 -31.05
N THR A 576 -0.01 31.55 -31.52
CA THR A 576 -0.94 30.66 -30.80
C THR A 576 -0.43 29.23 -30.81
N PHE A 577 0.14 28.79 -31.93
CA PHE A 577 0.83 27.50 -32.02
C PHE A 577 2.00 27.46 -31.03
N ALA A 578 2.89 28.46 -31.06
CA ALA A 578 4.01 28.57 -30.12
C ALA A 578 3.55 28.57 -28.65
N PHE A 579 2.44 29.25 -28.36
CA PHE A 579 1.86 29.27 -27.02
C PHE A 579 1.45 27.87 -26.55
N TRP A 580 0.76 27.08 -27.36
CA TRP A 580 0.39 25.70 -26.99
C TRP A 580 1.57 24.71 -27.05
N ILE A 581 2.58 24.96 -27.88
CA ILE A 581 3.84 24.19 -27.80
C ILE A 581 4.52 24.42 -26.44
N SER A 582 4.52 25.65 -25.92
CA SER A 582 5.04 25.91 -24.57
C SER A 582 4.29 25.16 -23.47
N TYR A 583 3.02 24.77 -23.68
CA TYR A 583 2.30 23.87 -22.77
C TYR A 583 2.93 22.47 -22.76
N LEU A 584 3.20 21.91 -23.95
CA LEU A 584 3.85 20.62 -24.09
C LEU A 584 5.27 20.64 -23.52
N GLU A 585 6.01 21.74 -23.68
CA GLU A 585 7.33 21.92 -23.08
C GLU A 585 7.25 21.86 -21.56
N MET A 586 6.41 22.70 -20.94
CA MET A 586 6.26 22.75 -19.49
C MET A 586 5.74 21.43 -18.90
N VAL A 587 4.70 20.83 -19.48
CA VAL A 587 4.19 19.53 -19.02
C VAL A 587 5.23 18.43 -19.28
N GLY A 588 5.96 18.49 -20.38
CA GLY A 588 7.09 17.60 -20.65
C GLY A 588 8.16 17.69 -19.56
N SER A 589 8.54 18.88 -19.11
CA SER A 589 9.49 19.06 -18.01
C SER A 589 8.95 18.46 -16.71
N LEU A 590 7.66 18.64 -16.42
CA LEU A 590 7.01 18.00 -15.27
C LEU A 590 7.08 16.46 -15.38
N LEU A 591 6.79 15.88 -16.55
CA LEU A 591 6.86 14.43 -16.76
C LEU A 591 8.28 13.90 -16.63
N ARG A 592 9.29 14.62 -17.13
CA ARG A 592 10.71 14.29 -16.95
C ARG A 592 11.13 14.38 -15.48
N PHE A 593 10.63 15.36 -14.73
CA PHE A 593 10.89 15.47 -13.29
C PHE A 593 10.32 14.26 -12.54
N LEU A 594 9.08 13.88 -12.85
CA LEU A 594 8.46 12.67 -12.29
C LEU A 594 9.20 11.39 -12.70
N ARG A 595 9.72 11.33 -13.93
CA ARG A 595 10.53 10.22 -14.42
C ARG A 595 11.80 10.09 -13.58
N ALA A 596 12.54 11.18 -13.40
CA ALA A 596 13.75 11.20 -12.58
C ALA A 596 13.52 10.64 -11.18
N THR A 597 12.42 11.06 -10.51
CA THR A 597 12.04 10.51 -9.21
C THR A 597 11.66 9.02 -9.30
N ARG A 598 10.87 8.63 -10.30
CA ARG A 598 10.36 7.26 -10.40
C ARG A 598 11.41 6.22 -10.77
N THR A 599 12.46 6.63 -11.48
CA THR A 599 13.62 5.79 -11.84
C THR A 599 14.83 6.02 -10.94
N ALA A 600 14.72 6.89 -9.93
CA ALA A 600 15.84 7.29 -9.08
C ALA A 600 17.06 7.82 -9.86
N ASP A 601 16.85 8.59 -10.94
CA ASP A 601 17.91 9.21 -11.74
C ASP A 601 18.26 10.60 -11.20
N TRP A 602 19.36 10.70 -10.45
CA TRP A 602 19.80 11.92 -9.79
C TRP A 602 20.22 13.03 -10.77
N ASP A 603 20.90 12.67 -11.85
CA ASP A 603 21.35 13.65 -12.84
C ASP A 603 20.16 14.23 -13.59
N LEU A 604 19.21 13.37 -14.02
CA LEU A 604 18.00 13.84 -14.68
C LEU A 604 17.18 14.75 -13.76
N HIS A 605 17.16 14.48 -12.45
CA HIS A 605 16.54 15.36 -11.46
C HIS A 605 17.15 16.77 -11.50
N LEU A 606 18.47 16.91 -11.45
CA LEU A 606 19.14 18.22 -11.48
C LEU A 606 18.97 18.93 -12.83
N ILE A 607 19.08 18.20 -13.95
CA ILE A 607 18.88 18.74 -15.29
C ILE A 607 17.48 19.34 -15.44
N VAL A 608 16.46 18.65 -14.93
CA VAL A 608 15.07 19.14 -15.03
C VAL A 608 14.81 20.28 -14.06
N ILE A 609 15.44 20.31 -12.88
CA ILE A 609 15.38 21.48 -11.98
C ILE A 609 15.89 22.72 -12.72
N GLU A 610 17.00 22.62 -13.44
CA GLU A 610 17.51 23.71 -14.27
C GLU A 610 16.50 24.13 -15.37
N GLU A 611 15.84 23.16 -16.01
CA GLU A 611 14.81 23.38 -17.04
C GLU A 611 13.57 24.13 -16.50
N ILE A 612 13.16 23.88 -15.24
CA ILE A 612 11.94 24.47 -14.67
C ILE A 612 12.16 25.82 -13.98
N ILE A 613 13.39 26.16 -13.57
CA ILE A 613 13.70 27.43 -12.88
C ILE A 613 13.19 28.67 -13.63
N PRO A 614 13.44 28.85 -14.94
CA PRO A 614 12.99 30.04 -15.68
C PRO A 614 11.47 30.23 -15.61
N TRP A 615 10.70 29.14 -15.64
CA TRP A 615 9.24 29.19 -15.53
C TRP A 615 8.75 29.69 -14.17
N PHE A 616 9.45 29.35 -13.08
CA PHE A 616 9.13 29.89 -11.76
C PHE A 616 9.32 31.41 -11.70
N PHE A 617 10.36 31.94 -12.37
CA PHE A 617 10.57 33.38 -12.49
C PHE A 617 9.49 34.05 -13.34
N SER A 618 9.19 33.51 -14.51
CA SER A 618 8.21 34.08 -15.46
C SER A 618 6.79 34.18 -14.91
N TYR A 619 6.45 33.41 -13.87
CA TYR A 619 5.10 33.32 -13.31
C TYR A 619 5.00 33.72 -11.83
N ASP A 620 5.94 34.52 -11.32
CA ASP A 620 5.94 35.12 -9.98
C ASP A 620 5.81 34.11 -8.82
N HIS A 621 6.29 32.89 -9.00
CA HIS A 621 6.39 31.93 -7.90
C HIS A 621 7.68 32.17 -7.11
N VAL A 622 7.81 33.41 -6.60
CA VAL A 622 9.04 34.04 -6.08
C VAL A 622 9.77 33.23 -5.03
N ASN A 623 9.03 32.48 -4.20
CA ASN A 623 9.59 31.64 -3.16
C ASN A 623 10.44 30.50 -3.76
N TYR A 624 9.91 29.76 -4.73
CA TYR A 624 10.68 28.73 -5.41
C TYR A 624 11.72 29.33 -6.37
N ALA A 625 11.36 30.39 -7.10
CA ALA A 625 12.29 31.08 -8.01
C ALA A 625 13.57 31.55 -7.28
N ARG A 626 13.46 31.99 -6.02
CA ARG A 626 14.60 32.43 -5.21
C ARG A 626 15.50 31.29 -4.74
N TYR A 627 14.93 30.16 -4.32
CA TYR A 627 15.67 29.09 -3.64
C TYR A 627 16.10 27.94 -4.56
N LEU A 628 15.40 27.69 -5.67
CA LEU A 628 15.78 26.64 -6.61
C LEU A 628 17.16 26.86 -7.27
N PRO A 629 17.57 28.08 -7.66
CA PRO A 629 18.92 28.31 -8.20
C PRO A 629 20.02 27.95 -7.19
N ILE A 630 19.85 28.35 -5.92
CA ILE A 630 20.82 28.03 -4.87
C ILE A 630 20.82 26.53 -4.56
N TYR A 631 19.64 25.91 -4.47
CA TYR A 631 19.52 24.46 -4.33
C TYR A 631 20.25 23.73 -5.45
N LEU A 632 20.03 24.10 -6.71
CA LEU A 632 20.66 23.48 -7.87
C LEU A 632 22.19 23.59 -7.79
N LEU A 633 22.72 24.78 -7.51
CA LEU A 633 24.16 24.99 -7.39
C LEU A 633 24.78 24.20 -6.24
N GLU A 634 24.14 24.15 -5.06
CA GLU A 634 24.63 23.33 -3.95
C GLU A 634 24.62 21.84 -4.32
N MET A 635 23.56 21.35 -4.97
CA MET A 635 23.46 19.94 -5.38
C MET A 635 24.50 19.56 -6.45
N LEU A 636 24.78 20.45 -7.41
CA LEU A 636 25.79 20.25 -8.45
C LEU A 636 27.22 20.23 -7.88
N ASN A 637 27.45 20.87 -6.73
CA ASN A 637 28.76 20.90 -6.06
C ASN A 637 28.92 19.80 -4.99
N LEU A 638 27.96 18.87 -4.83
CA LEU A 638 28.11 17.74 -3.90
C LEU A 638 29.34 16.85 -4.18
N PRO A 639 29.78 16.60 -5.43
CA PRO A 639 31.01 15.82 -5.67
C PRO A 639 32.24 16.40 -4.98
N LYS A 640 32.30 17.74 -4.82
CA LYS A 640 33.40 18.44 -4.15
C LYS A 640 33.16 18.59 -2.64
N THR A 641 31.92 18.92 -2.25
CA THR A 641 31.60 19.32 -0.87
C THR A 641 31.18 18.16 0.04
N HIS A 642 30.46 17.17 -0.51
CA HIS A 642 29.89 16.02 0.23
C HIS A 642 29.93 14.76 -0.66
N PRO A 643 31.13 14.24 -1.00
CA PRO A 643 31.29 13.14 -1.96
C PRO A 643 30.57 11.85 -1.52
N LEU A 644 30.46 11.61 -0.21
CA LEU A 644 29.72 10.46 0.34
C LEU A 644 28.24 10.58 0.04
N VAL A 645 27.64 11.76 0.30
CA VAL A 645 26.24 12.03 -0.02
C VAL A 645 26.01 11.95 -1.54
N TYR A 646 26.91 12.52 -2.35
CA TYR A 646 26.80 12.45 -3.81
C TYR A 646 26.74 11.00 -4.32
N SER A 647 27.60 10.13 -3.79
CA SER A 647 27.60 8.70 -4.15
C SER A 647 26.26 8.03 -3.83
N GLU A 648 25.68 8.34 -2.66
CA GLU A 648 24.39 7.77 -2.23
C GLU A 648 23.22 8.28 -3.07
N LEU A 649 23.17 9.58 -3.39
CA LEU A 649 22.12 10.13 -4.26
C LEU A 649 22.25 9.61 -5.69
N SER A 650 23.46 9.49 -6.22
CA SER A 650 23.72 8.92 -7.54
C SER A 650 23.38 7.43 -7.63
N ALA A 651 23.46 6.70 -6.51
CA ALA A 651 22.99 5.32 -6.39
C ALA A 651 21.46 5.20 -6.25
N GLY A 652 20.72 6.32 -6.27
CA GLY A 652 19.27 6.36 -6.20
C GLY A 652 18.70 6.48 -4.77
N ASN A 653 19.53 6.62 -3.74
CA ASN A 653 19.09 6.70 -2.34
C ASN A 653 18.51 8.09 -1.96
N PHE A 654 18.01 8.83 -2.95
CA PHE A 654 17.29 10.10 -2.80
C PHE A 654 15.76 9.96 -2.92
N VAL A 655 15.27 8.76 -3.30
CA VAL A 655 13.85 8.41 -3.37
C VAL A 655 13.54 7.18 -2.52
N ALA A 656 12.27 6.98 -2.18
CA ALA A 656 11.83 5.79 -1.47
C ALA A 656 11.08 4.83 -2.38
N GLN A 657 11.36 3.54 -2.24
CA GLN A 657 10.68 2.43 -2.88
C GLN A 657 9.81 1.71 -1.85
N ARG A 658 8.50 1.59 -2.10
CA ARG A 658 7.55 1.02 -1.14
C ARG A 658 7.02 -0.36 -1.51
N GLN A 659 7.42 -0.89 -2.65
CA GLN A 659 6.98 -2.18 -3.19
C GLN A 659 8.09 -2.82 -4.03
N ASN A 660 7.90 -4.08 -4.41
CA ASN A 660 8.87 -4.87 -5.17
C ASN A 660 8.30 -5.40 -6.50
N ASN A 661 7.17 -4.86 -6.98
CA ASN A 661 6.50 -5.36 -8.20
C ASN A 661 6.84 -4.57 -9.46
N TYR A 662 7.29 -3.31 -9.35
CA TYR A 662 7.49 -2.41 -10.49
C TYR A 662 8.75 -1.57 -10.32
N GLY A 663 9.48 -1.34 -11.41
CA GLY A 663 10.68 -0.50 -11.41
C GLY A 663 10.42 1.00 -11.44
N PHE A 664 9.40 1.43 -12.18
CA PHE A 664 9.03 2.85 -12.33
C PHE A 664 8.12 3.34 -11.19
N CYS A 665 8.57 3.26 -9.94
CA CYS A 665 7.70 3.62 -8.80
C CYS A 665 8.40 4.25 -7.59
N GLY A 666 9.61 4.81 -7.78
CA GLY A 666 10.22 5.68 -6.79
C GLY A 666 9.30 6.83 -6.36
N ILE A 667 9.33 7.14 -5.07
CA ILE A 667 8.47 8.15 -4.42
C ILE A 667 9.36 9.21 -3.78
N ALA A 668 9.02 10.48 -4.01
CA ALA A 668 9.70 11.62 -3.40
C ALA A 668 9.64 11.56 -1.88
N MET A 669 10.72 11.98 -1.20
CA MET A 669 10.87 11.78 0.25
C MET A 669 9.86 12.58 1.07
N ASP A 670 9.54 13.81 0.65
CA ASP A 670 8.48 14.63 1.23
C ASP A 670 7.07 14.07 0.96
N GLN A 671 6.87 13.36 -0.15
CA GLN A 671 5.63 12.62 -0.37
C GLN A 671 5.50 11.40 0.55
N VAL A 672 6.63 10.77 0.93
CA VAL A 672 6.63 9.60 1.82
C VAL A 672 6.12 9.98 3.19
N ILE A 673 6.62 11.07 3.80
CA ILE A 673 6.14 11.52 5.11
C ILE A 673 4.64 11.85 5.07
N GLU A 674 4.17 12.47 3.98
CA GLU A 674 2.76 12.78 3.80
C GLU A 674 1.87 11.53 3.71
N GLN A 675 2.35 10.51 2.98
CA GLN A 675 1.65 9.25 2.82
C GLN A 675 1.83 8.26 3.98
N THR A 676 2.66 8.58 4.96
CA THR A 676 2.95 7.72 6.12
C THR A 676 2.65 8.47 7.40
N ALA A 677 3.66 9.04 8.08
CA ALA A 677 3.51 9.65 9.40
C ALA A 677 2.35 10.66 9.48
N ASN A 678 2.21 11.56 8.50
CA ASN A 678 1.15 12.58 8.52
C ASN A 678 -0.24 12.00 8.27
N ARG A 679 -0.40 11.13 7.26
CA ARG A 679 -1.68 10.48 7.01
C ARG A 679 -2.08 9.58 8.18
N ASP A 680 -1.16 8.75 8.65
CA ASP A 680 -1.43 7.73 9.65
C ASP A 680 -1.80 8.35 10.99
N SER A 681 -1.18 9.47 11.36
CA SER A 681 -1.54 10.25 12.55
C SER A 681 -2.89 10.97 12.41
N LYS A 682 -3.36 11.28 11.19
CA LYS A 682 -4.68 11.87 10.92
C LYS A 682 -5.81 10.83 10.76
N THR A 683 -5.50 9.53 10.74
CA THR A 683 -6.52 8.47 10.68
C THR A 683 -7.32 8.34 11.97
N LYS A 684 -8.43 7.58 11.94
CA LYS A 684 -9.25 7.31 13.15
C LYS A 684 -8.48 6.59 14.26
N GLY A 685 -7.54 5.70 13.93
CA GLY A 685 -6.60 5.09 14.88
C GLY A 685 -5.26 5.83 15.03
N GLY A 686 -5.17 7.03 14.44
CA GLY A 686 -4.07 7.97 14.57
C GLY A 686 -4.10 8.71 15.92
N LEU A 687 -3.64 9.96 15.92
CA LEU A 687 -3.59 10.84 17.10
C LEU A 687 -4.91 11.58 17.35
N LYS A 688 -5.90 11.44 16.46
CA LYS A 688 -7.19 12.14 16.58
C LYS A 688 -7.87 11.79 17.90
N GLY A 689 -8.16 12.81 18.72
CA GLY A 689 -8.84 12.68 20.01
C GLY A 689 -7.93 12.56 21.23
N PHE A 690 -6.60 12.45 21.04
CA PHE A 690 -5.64 12.48 22.16
C PHE A 690 -4.32 13.20 21.83
N SER A 691 -4.28 13.97 20.73
CA SER A 691 -3.16 14.82 20.30
C SER A 691 -2.61 15.76 21.37
N ARG A 692 -3.45 16.18 22.33
CA ARG A 692 -3.08 17.02 23.47
C ARG A 692 -2.52 16.27 24.69
N ASN A 693 -2.32 14.95 24.59
CA ASN A 693 -1.77 14.12 25.66
C ASN A 693 -0.36 13.65 25.25
N PRO A 694 0.71 14.36 25.68
CA PRO A 694 2.09 14.08 25.29
C PRO A 694 2.52 12.63 25.52
N ALA A 695 2.12 12.03 26.65
CA ALA A 695 2.42 10.62 26.96
C ALA A 695 1.74 9.64 25.98
N ALA A 696 0.49 9.90 25.61
CA ALA A 696 -0.24 9.05 24.66
C ALA A 696 0.28 9.20 23.23
N VAL A 697 0.64 10.44 22.86
CA VAL A 697 1.23 10.84 21.58
C VAL A 697 2.61 10.20 21.43
N HIS A 698 3.48 10.34 22.43
CA HIS A 698 4.81 9.73 22.45
C HIS A 698 4.75 8.19 22.36
N ARG A 699 3.87 7.54 23.15
CA ARG A 699 3.62 6.10 23.01
C ARG A 699 3.20 5.74 21.59
N TRP A 700 2.24 6.48 21.02
CA TRP A 700 1.75 6.21 19.68
C TRP A 700 2.88 6.24 18.66
N MET A 701 3.79 7.23 18.70
CA MET A 701 4.93 7.30 17.77
C MET A 701 5.85 6.09 17.87
N LEU A 702 6.23 5.73 19.10
CA LEU A 702 7.17 4.65 19.36
C LEU A 702 6.59 3.29 18.94
N SER A 703 5.29 3.06 19.16
CA SER A 703 4.66 1.78 18.88
C SER A 703 3.92 1.70 17.54
N HIS A 704 3.70 2.80 16.82
CA HIS A 704 2.83 2.83 15.64
C HIS A 704 3.25 1.80 14.58
N HIS A 705 4.52 1.79 14.21
CA HIS A 705 5.04 0.89 13.19
C HIS A 705 4.89 -0.59 13.60
N LEU A 706 5.13 -0.90 14.88
CA LEU A 706 4.91 -2.25 15.44
C LEU A 706 3.43 -2.63 15.40
N ARG A 707 2.53 -1.71 15.74
CA ARG A 707 1.08 -1.94 15.64
C ARG A 707 0.62 -2.13 14.20
N ALA A 708 1.18 -1.38 13.24
CA ALA A 708 0.90 -1.54 11.82
C ALA A 708 1.33 -2.94 11.34
N HIS A 709 2.52 -3.41 11.73
CA HIS A 709 2.98 -4.75 11.42
C HIS A 709 2.08 -5.82 12.07
N ILE A 710 1.68 -5.64 13.33
CA ILE A 710 0.74 -6.54 14.01
C ILE A 710 -0.63 -6.55 13.32
N CYS A 711 -1.09 -5.40 12.83
CA CYS A 711 -2.32 -5.29 12.05
C CYS A 711 -2.20 -6.09 10.75
N LEU A 712 -1.09 -5.97 10.01
CA LEU A 712 -0.82 -6.75 8.82
C LEU A 712 -0.80 -8.26 9.13
N ALA A 713 -0.15 -8.68 10.22
CA ALA A 713 -0.16 -10.07 10.65
C ALA A 713 -1.59 -10.56 10.96
N CYS A 714 -2.43 -9.73 11.62
CA CYS A 714 -3.84 -10.02 11.82
C CYS A 714 -4.61 -10.17 10.49
N GLU A 715 -4.34 -9.30 9.52
CA GLU A 715 -4.93 -9.37 8.19
C GLU A 715 -4.51 -10.66 7.46
N GLN A 716 -3.24 -11.07 7.56
CA GLN A 716 -2.74 -12.36 7.04
C GLN A 716 -3.46 -13.54 7.71
N LEU A 717 -3.58 -13.53 9.04
CA LEU A 717 -4.32 -14.54 9.81
C LEU A 717 -5.80 -14.61 9.43
N SER A 718 -6.39 -13.51 8.93
CA SER A 718 -7.77 -13.49 8.42
C SER A 718 -7.88 -13.78 6.92
N GLY A 719 -6.76 -13.89 6.21
CA GLY A 719 -6.67 -14.04 4.75
C GLY A 719 -7.16 -12.81 3.98
N LYS A 720 -6.96 -11.61 4.55
CA LYS A 720 -7.35 -10.32 3.98
C LYS A 720 -6.17 -9.40 3.71
N ALA A 721 -4.94 -9.83 3.98
CA ALA A 721 -3.74 -9.11 3.59
C ALA A 721 -3.73 -8.89 2.07
N LYS A 722 -3.45 -7.65 1.65
CA LYS A 722 -3.42 -7.23 0.25
C LYS A 722 -2.03 -7.29 -0.34
#